data_AF-A0A367I0J8-F1
#
_entry.id   AF-A0A367I0J8-F1
#
_cell.length_a   1.000
_cell.length_b   1.000
_cell.length_c   1.000
_cell.angle_alpha   90.00
_cell.angle_beta   90.00
_cell.angle_gamma   90.00
#
_symmetry.space_group_name_H-M   'P 1'
#
loop_
_entity.id
_entity.type
_entity.pdbx_description
1 polymer ?
#
loop_
_entity_poly.entity_id
_entity_poly.type
_entity_poly.pdbx_seq_one_letter_code
_entity_poly.pdbx_strand_id
1 'polypeptide(L)'
;MRTTAVLLTLVMLTSALAGCAGSGDDTEKDEQIASLELEVANLTSENAENAENVAALQSTLEEAQVALELANEDLANISAQLSTAEWHRANLSNSLSDVMDQLNQTENDELITSLQAEIADLDSQISDADSQITNLEGELIEKENQVASLEATNTALQSTLNSLTYAIRDKIYTCPQDNPGLEMVIGYDDGSGNGLPNDGLLQDNEIVSRIGECPGDNGMILEFQNNSGGWGPSLFTEMGGVLYFAGDDGIHGWELWRSDGTIAGTYMVIDLREEECTTSDLSGETTCENGGSLVVHCWNSQACHYPEIVAGNNKIFFTGFDGEPGTESAANLQVSDGTAAGTHTVRHQWFNWGSDYGGENGWREGYAGASQLLILPSNGFNPDRVIYSVLEVIGGSGDSSHPPSGEELWISDGTNQGTIMLANLVPEDETWIYDGVEYCCGDFQGSAPRDLIMKGNTLWFTAETDNYGRELYRYGLSALSGGLFLIKDINSGEEGSNPLYLTSGSNGAYLSADNGSTGQELFFSQGDAFTTRLVKDIWPGTNNSSEPMNLIKFGQKIIFTADDGQNGRELWISDSTESGTFMIKDINTNGSSSPNELNMMDGILYFMAETEDYGRELWRSDGTYSGTYMVRDINPGNNSSFYWDTGFWSGDIVIVHQGELYFSADDGGTYGVEVWRSDGTWDGTRIAVDLNPGINSSWPLHYSSVDEKLFFQGFTADYGRELWYHWDNPGPIISTTDDS
;
A
#
# COMPACT_ATOMS: atom_id res chain seq x y z
N MET A 1 -16.49 -42.30 6.57
CA MET A 1 -17.51 -43.21 6.00
C MET A 1 -17.97 -42.78 4.61
N ARG A 2 -18.17 -41.48 4.33
CA ARG A 2 -18.52 -40.97 2.99
C ARG A 2 -17.32 -40.95 2.00
N THR A 3 -16.11 -40.65 2.46
CA THR A 3 -14.85 -40.76 1.68
C THR A 3 -14.61 -42.17 1.15
N THR A 4 -14.88 -43.20 1.94
CA THR A 4 -14.75 -44.62 1.56
C THR A 4 -15.75 -45.05 0.48
N ALA A 5 -16.94 -44.43 0.46
CA ALA A 5 -17.97 -44.70 -0.55
C ALA A 5 -17.64 -44.02 -1.89
N VAL A 6 -17.13 -42.77 -1.85
CA VAL A 6 -16.69 -42.01 -3.02
C VAL A 6 -15.49 -42.66 -3.69
N LEU A 7 -14.53 -43.17 -2.89
CA LEU A 7 -13.38 -43.93 -3.39
C LEU A 7 -13.82 -45.25 -4.07
N LEU A 8 -14.80 -45.96 -3.50
CA LEU A 8 -15.34 -47.18 -4.10
C LEU A 8 -16.01 -46.91 -5.46
N THR A 9 -16.70 -45.78 -5.61
CA THR A 9 -17.26 -45.37 -6.90
C THR A 9 -16.19 -44.98 -7.91
N LEU A 10 -15.11 -44.28 -7.50
CA LEU A 10 -14.00 -43.95 -8.39
C LEU A 10 -13.25 -45.21 -8.86
N VAL A 11 -13.04 -46.18 -7.95
CA VAL A 11 -12.44 -47.49 -8.25
C VAL A 11 -13.34 -48.34 -9.15
N MET A 12 -14.67 -48.25 -9.00
CA MET A 12 -15.62 -48.89 -9.93
C MET A 12 -15.67 -48.23 -11.31
N LEU A 13 -15.42 -46.92 -11.39
CA LEU A 13 -15.33 -46.16 -12.63
C LEU A 13 -14.03 -46.44 -13.40
N THR A 14 -12.89 -46.55 -12.70
CA THR A 14 -11.60 -46.90 -13.32
C THR A 14 -11.55 -48.35 -13.80
N SER A 15 -12.15 -49.29 -13.04
CA SER A 15 -12.29 -50.68 -13.47
C SER A 15 -13.27 -50.86 -14.64
N ALA A 16 -14.30 -50.01 -14.75
CA ALA A 16 -15.18 -49.97 -15.93
C ALA A 16 -14.49 -49.41 -17.18
N LEU A 17 -13.54 -48.48 -17.04
CA LEU A 17 -12.75 -47.91 -18.14
C LEU A 17 -11.61 -48.85 -18.60
N ALA A 18 -10.99 -49.59 -17.67
CA ALA A 18 -9.98 -50.61 -17.98
C ALA A 18 -10.57 -51.81 -18.76
N GLY A 19 -11.85 -52.14 -18.54
CA GLY A 19 -12.57 -53.18 -19.29
C GLY A 19 -12.78 -52.88 -20.78
N CYS A 20 -12.45 -51.66 -21.24
CA CYS A 20 -12.65 -51.23 -22.63
C CYS A 20 -11.35 -51.07 -23.46
N ALA A 21 -10.16 -51.28 -22.89
CA ALA A 21 -8.89 -51.18 -23.62
C ALA A 21 -8.16 -52.53 -23.67
N GLY A 22 -8.23 -53.20 -24.83
CA GLY A 22 -7.68 -54.53 -25.04
C GLY A 22 -6.15 -54.63 -25.12
N SER A 23 -5.66 -55.75 -24.58
CA SER A 23 -4.42 -56.50 -24.89
C SER A 23 -3.07 -55.78 -24.78
N GLY A 24 -2.41 -55.94 -23.62
CA GLY A 24 -0.97 -55.75 -23.45
C GLY A 24 -0.54 -55.76 -21.99
N ASP A 25 0.13 -56.86 -21.58
CA ASP A 25 0.82 -57.15 -20.30
C ASP A 25 0.22 -56.50 -19.03
N ASP A 26 -0.82 -57.13 -18.48
CA ASP A 26 -1.62 -56.62 -17.36
C ASP A 26 -0.89 -56.59 -16.01
N THR A 27 0.21 -57.34 -15.85
CA THR A 27 0.89 -57.51 -14.56
C THR A 27 1.54 -56.24 -14.02
N GLU A 28 2.12 -55.40 -14.90
CA GLU A 28 2.79 -54.15 -14.52
C GLU A 28 1.78 -53.04 -14.18
N LYS A 29 0.60 -53.07 -14.80
CA LYS A 29 -0.51 -52.16 -14.49
C LYS A 29 -1.19 -52.53 -13.18
N ASP A 30 -1.36 -53.83 -12.91
CA ASP A 30 -1.91 -54.31 -11.65
C ASP A 30 -0.99 -53.95 -10.46
N GLU A 31 0.34 -54.01 -10.63
CA GLU A 31 1.31 -53.56 -9.62
C GLU A 31 1.28 -52.04 -9.41
N GLN A 32 1.14 -51.24 -10.49
CA GLN A 32 0.97 -49.79 -10.38
C GLN A 32 -0.34 -49.40 -9.69
N ILE A 33 -1.44 -50.09 -9.99
CA ILE A 33 -2.73 -49.87 -9.32
C ILE A 33 -2.61 -50.18 -7.83
N ALA A 34 -2.00 -51.30 -7.45
CA ALA A 34 -1.80 -51.66 -6.05
C ALA A 34 -0.88 -50.66 -5.30
N SER A 35 0.13 -50.11 -5.98
CA SER A 35 0.99 -49.06 -5.42
C SER A 35 0.22 -47.76 -5.19
N LEU A 36 -0.59 -47.34 -6.16
CA LEU A 36 -1.44 -46.15 -6.05
C LEU A 36 -2.52 -46.31 -4.98
N GLU A 37 -3.11 -47.50 -4.85
CA GLU A 37 -4.07 -47.82 -3.77
C GLU A 37 -3.43 -47.69 -2.38
N LEU A 38 -2.17 -48.13 -2.24
CA LEU A 38 -1.42 -48.00 -0.99
C LEU A 38 -1.05 -46.54 -0.68
N GLU A 39 -0.62 -45.79 -1.68
CA GLU A 39 -0.29 -44.36 -1.56
C GLU A 39 -1.52 -43.55 -1.16
N VAL A 40 -2.67 -43.80 -1.80
CA VAL A 40 -3.95 -43.17 -1.45
C VAL A 40 -4.39 -43.53 -0.03
N ALA A 41 -4.21 -44.78 0.40
CA ALA A 41 -4.54 -45.18 1.77
C ALA A 41 -3.66 -44.47 2.81
N ASN A 42 -2.38 -44.28 2.50
CA ASN A 42 -1.43 -43.59 3.37
C ASN A 42 -1.78 -42.10 3.49
N LEU A 43 -2.00 -41.43 2.35
CA LEU A 43 -2.43 -40.03 2.29
C LEU A 43 -3.77 -39.80 3.00
N THR A 44 -4.69 -40.75 2.92
CA THR A 44 -5.98 -40.66 3.64
C THR A 44 -5.80 -40.69 5.15
N SER A 45 -4.86 -41.51 5.65
CA SER A 45 -4.56 -41.59 7.08
C SER A 45 -3.89 -40.32 7.57
N GLU A 46 -2.94 -39.79 6.80
CA GLU A 46 -2.21 -38.56 7.08
C GLU A 46 -3.16 -37.35 7.12
N ASN A 47 -4.09 -37.25 6.18
CA ASN A 47 -5.11 -36.19 6.19
C ASN A 47 -6.06 -36.27 7.39
N ALA A 48 -6.40 -37.47 7.86
CA ALA A 48 -7.24 -37.62 9.05
C ALA A 48 -6.50 -37.15 10.33
N GLU A 49 -5.22 -37.47 10.45
CA GLU A 49 -4.37 -37.01 11.55
C GLU A 49 -4.18 -35.49 11.52
N ASN A 50 -3.95 -34.92 10.33
CA ASN A 50 -3.83 -33.47 10.17
C ASN A 50 -5.13 -32.72 10.49
N ALA A 51 -6.30 -33.27 10.16
CA ALA A 51 -7.59 -32.69 10.53
C ALA A 51 -7.83 -32.66 12.05
N GLU A 52 -7.40 -33.71 12.77
CA GLU A 52 -7.45 -33.73 14.24
C GLU A 52 -6.50 -32.69 14.84
N ASN A 53 -5.30 -32.51 14.26
CA ASN A 53 -4.33 -31.49 14.68
C ASN A 53 -4.86 -30.06 14.46
N VAL A 54 -5.51 -29.79 13.32
CA VAL A 54 -6.17 -28.50 13.02
C VAL A 54 -7.23 -28.17 14.08
N ALA A 55 -8.11 -29.13 14.40
CA ALA A 55 -9.16 -28.92 15.40
C ALA A 55 -8.59 -28.63 16.80
N ALA A 56 -7.50 -29.31 17.18
CA ALA A 56 -6.81 -29.07 18.44
C ALA A 56 -6.14 -27.68 18.50
N LEU A 57 -5.52 -27.25 17.39
CA LEU A 57 -4.92 -25.93 17.27
C LEU A 57 -5.95 -24.81 17.29
N GLN A 58 -7.10 -24.98 16.61
CA GLN A 58 -8.22 -24.04 16.66
C GLN A 58 -8.75 -23.86 18.08
N SER A 59 -8.96 -24.94 18.82
CA SER A 59 -9.36 -24.87 20.23
C SER A 59 -8.33 -24.12 21.08
N THR A 60 -7.03 -24.32 20.81
CA THR A 60 -5.96 -23.64 21.55
C THR A 60 -5.90 -22.15 21.22
N LEU A 61 -6.15 -21.79 19.95
CA LEU A 61 -6.23 -20.41 19.47
C LEU A 61 -7.42 -19.68 20.12
N GLU A 62 -8.59 -20.29 20.18
CA GLU A 62 -9.76 -19.72 20.86
C GLU A 62 -9.47 -19.43 22.34
N GLU A 63 -8.83 -20.38 23.05
CA GLU A 63 -8.43 -20.18 24.44
C GLU A 63 -7.44 -19.02 24.62
N ALA A 64 -6.47 -18.88 23.70
CA ALA A 64 -5.48 -17.81 23.72
C ALA A 64 -6.09 -16.43 23.36
N GLN A 65 -7.08 -16.39 22.46
CA GLN A 65 -7.84 -15.17 22.14
C GLN A 65 -8.67 -14.69 23.33
N VAL A 66 -9.34 -15.61 24.04
CA VAL A 66 -10.07 -15.26 25.28
C VAL A 66 -9.13 -14.72 26.36
N ALA A 67 -7.95 -15.34 26.51
CA ALA A 67 -6.95 -14.86 27.46
C ALA A 67 -6.43 -13.46 27.11
N LEU A 68 -6.26 -13.17 25.82
CA LEU A 68 -5.85 -11.85 25.33
C LEU A 68 -6.93 -10.79 25.58
N GLU A 69 -8.20 -11.11 25.34
CA GLU A 69 -9.32 -10.20 25.60
C GLU A 69 -9.38 -9.80 27.09
N LEU A 70 -9.26 -10.78 27.99
CA LEU A 70 -9.22 -10.53 29.43
C LEU A 70 -8.00 -9.69 29.85
N ALA A 71 -6.83 -9.94 29.27
CA ALA A 71 -5.63 -9.16 29.55
C ALA A 71 -5.76 -7.70 29.07
N ASN A 72 -6.42 -7.47 27.93
CA ASN A 72 -6.72 -6.13 27.42
C ASN A 72 -7.76 -5.39 28.29
N GLU A 73 -8.75 -6.10 28.83
CA GLU A 73 -9.71 -5.52 29.79
C GLU A 73 -9.00 -5.10 31.09
N ASP A 74 -8.11 -5.94 31.62
CA ASP A 74 -7.27 -5.62 32.77
C ASP A 74 -6.40 -4.38 32.51
N LEU A 75 -5.76 -4.31 31.34
CA LEU A 75 -4.91 -3.19 30.92
C LEU A 75 -5.72 -1.89 30.86
N ALA A 76 -6.91 -1.91 30.26
CA ALA A 76 -7.80 -0.76 30.19
C ALA A 76 -8.24 -0.29 31.58
N ASN A 77 -8.52 -1.22 32.50
CA ASN A 77 -8.88 -0.91 33.88
C ASN A 77 -7.71 -0.26 34.64
N ILE A 78 -6.49 -0.80 34.52
CA ILE A 78 -5.28 -0.23 35.15
C ILE A 78 -4.99 1.16 34.58
N SER A 79 -5.10 1.35 33.25
CA SER A 79 -4.94 2.65 32.60
C SER A 79 -5.94 3.69 33.10
N ALA A 80 -7.21 3.30 33.32
CA ALA A 80 -8.22 4.17 33.89
C ALA A 80 -7.94 4.53 35.36
N GLN A 81 -7.43 3.58 36.14
CA GLN A 81 -7.00 3.83 37.54
C GLN A 81 -5.82 4.78 37.59
N LEU A 82 -4.82 4.59 36.72
CA LEU A 82 -3.65 5.47 36.60
C LEU A 82 -4.08 6.90 36.25
N SER A 83 -4.92 7.07 35.23
CA SER A 83 -5.47 8.38 34.84
C SER A 83 -6.18 9.08 36.00
N THR A 84 -6.92 8.32 36.82
CA THR A 84 -7.61 8.84 38.00
C THR A 84 -6.63 9.28 39.09
N ALA A 85 -5.57 8.49 39.32
CA ALA A 85 -4.52 8.80 40.29
C ALA A 85 -3.71 10.03 39.89
N GLU A 86 -3.33 10.16 38.62
CA GLU A 86 -2.66 11.33 38.05
C GLU A 86 -3.50 12.60 38.19
N TRP A 87 -4.79 12.50 37.89
CA TRP A 87 -5.73 13.62 38.06
C TRP A 87 -5.84 14.05 39.53
N HIS A 88 -5.90 13.09 40.46
CA HIS A 88 -5.92 13.37 41.89
C HIS A 88 -4.64 14.10 42.34
N ARG A 89 -3.47 13.60 41.92
CA ARG A 89 -2.15 14.21 42.19
C ARG A 89 -2.05 15.63 41.63
N ALA A 90 -2.59 15.88 40.44
CA ALA A 90 -2.64 17.22 39.84
C ALA A 90 -3.51 18.18 40.65
N ASN A 91 -4.67 17.74 41.15
CA ASN A 91 -5.53 18.56 42.00
C ASN A 91 -4.88 18.88 43.36
N LEU A 92 -4.18 17.91 43.96
CA LEU A 92 -3.40 18.14 45.17
C LEU A 92 -2.29 19.17 44.93
N SER A 93 -1.59 19.07 43.79
CA SER A 93 -0.55 20.05 43.39
C SER A 93 -1.12 21.47 43.21
N ASN A 94 -2.31 21.59 42.61
CA ASN A 94 -2.98 22.89 42.48
C ASN A 94 -3.38 23.45 43.85
N SER A 95 -3.92 22.61 44.73
CA SER A 95 -4.29 23.01 46.10
C SER A 95 -3.05 23.46 46.88
N LEU A 96 -1.92 22.77 46.72
CA LEU A 96 -0.64 23.16 47.31
C LEU A 96 -0.20 24.54 46.80
N SER A 97 -0.29 24.79 45.48
CA SER A 97 0.02 26.09 44.90
C SER A 97 -0.84 27.22 45.48
N ASP A 98 -2.15 27.00 45.61
CA ASP A 98 -3.08 27.98 46.16
C ASP A 98 -2.75 28.31 47.64
N VAL A 99 -2.40 27.29 48.43
CA VAL A 99 -2.01 27.46 49.84
C VAL A 99 -0.66 28.18 49.96
N MET A 100 0.30 27.89 49.07
CA MET A 100 1.59 28.60 49.01
C MET A 100 1.42 30.08 48.64
N ASP A 101 0.49 30.40 47.73
CA ASP A 101 0.17 31.78 47.37
C ASP A 101 -0.48 32.53 48.54
N GLN A 102 -1.39 31.89 49.27
CA GLN A 102 -1.96 32.47 50.49
C GLN A 102 -0.89 32.72 51.56
N LEU A 103 0.05 31.79 51.72
CA LEU A 103 1.17 31.94 52.66
C LEU A 103 2.05 33.14 52.30
N ASN A 104 2.31 33.37 51.02
CA ASN A 104 3.13 34.49 50.54
C ASN A 104 2.45 35.87 50.72
N GLN A 105 1.12 35.91 50.85
CA GLN A 105 0.34 37.15 50.93
C GLN A 105 -0.05 37.57 52.35
N THR A 106 0.12 36.69 53.34
CA THR A 106 -0.33 36.93 54.72
C THR A 106 0.80 37.40 55.65
N GLU A 107 0.49 38.34 56.55
CA GLU A 107 1.38 38.79 57.63
C GLU A 107 0.91 38.31 59.02
N ASN A 108 -0.13 37.47 59.08
CA ASN A 108 -0.69 36.97 60.34
C ASN A 108 0.00 35.68 60.80
N ASP A 109 0.76 35.75 61.91
CA ASP A 109 1.54 34.64 62.48
C ASP A 109 0.72 33.36 62.77
N GLU A 110 -0.52 33.48 63.24
CA GLU A 110 -1.38 32.32 63.50
C GLU A 110 -1.81 31.64 62.20
N LEU A 111 -2.12 32.43 61.16
CA LEU A 111 -2.49 31.92 59.85
C LEU A 111 -1.29 31.31 59.12
N ILE A 112 -0.11 31.91 59.23
CA ILE A 112 1.16 31.37 58.71
C ILE A 112 1.40 29.96 59.25
N THR A 113 1.26 29.78 60.57
CA THR A 113 1.46 28.47 61.22
C THR A 113 0.45 27.43 60.71
N SER A 114 -0.80 27.84 60.49
CA SER A 114 -1.84 26.95 59.95
C SER A 114 -1.56 26.54 58.50
N LEU A 115 -1.23 27.50 57.63
CA LEU A 115 -0.94 27.24 56.21
C LEU A 115 0.32 26.38 56.04
N GLN A 116 1.33 26.55 56.90
CA GLN A 116 2.52 25.68 56.91
C GLN A 116 2.19 24.22 57.29
N ALA A 117 1.22 24.01 58.20
CA ALA A 117 0.77 22.67 58.53
C ALA A 117 -0.04 22.03 57.40
N GLU A 118 -0.85 22.83 56.69
CA GLU A 118 -1.62 22.38 55.52
C GLU A 118 -0.72 22.04 54.33
N ILE A 119 0.34 22.81 54.08
CA ILE A 119 1.39 22.49 53.11
C ILE A 119 2.04 21.14 53.42
N ALA A 120 2.42 20.91 54.68
CA ALA A 120 3.05 19.64 55.07
C ALA A 120 2.11 18.44 54.89
N ASP A 121 0.80 18.62 55.08
CA ASP A 121 -0.21 17.59 54.85
C ASP A 121 -0.42 17.32 53.35
N LEU A 122 -0.52 18.38 52.54
CA LEU A 122 -0.63 18.26 51.08
C LEU A 122 0.61 17.62 50.45
N ASP A 123 1.82 17.98 50.91
CA ASP A 123 3.07 17.33 50.48
C ASP A 123 3.05 15.82 50.79
N SER A 124 2.54 15.43 51.97
CA SER A 124 2.39 14.02 52.32
C SER A 124 1.39 13.29 51.41
N GLN A 125 0.24 13.92 51.12
CA GLN A 125 -0.76 13.34 50.22
C GLN A 125 -0.27 13.22 48.78
N ILE A 126 0.51 14.20 48.30
CA ILE A 126 1.16 14.13 46.99
C ILE A 126 2.16 12.98 46.94
N SER A 127 2.99 12.82 47.98
CA SER A 127 3.93 11.70 48.07
C SER A 127 3.23 10.34 48.06
N ASP A 128 2.07 10.22 48.71
CA ASP A 128 1.27 8.98 48.70
C ASP A 128 0.66 8.73 47.30
N ALA A 129 0.16 9.78 46.63
CA ALA A 129 -0.37 9.69 45.28
C ALA A 129 0.72 9.31 44.25
N ASP A 130 1.91 9.90 44.36
CA ASP A 130 3.07 9.54 43.53
C ASP A 130 3.45 8.07 43.72
N SER A 131 3.42 7.55 44.96
CA SER A 131 3.68 6.13 45.21
C SER A 131 2.61 5.21 44.61
N GLN A 132 1.35 5.64 44.57
CA GLN A 132 0.27 4.87 43.93
C GLN A 132 0.43 4.85 42.41
N ILE A 133 0.78 5.99 41.80
CA ILE A 133 1.08 6.11 40.37
C ILE A 133 2.22 5.16 39.99
N THR A 134 3.35 5.19 40.71
CA THR A 134 4.49 4.29 40.43
C THR A 134 4.13 2.81 40.51
N ASN A 135 3.26 2.41 41.43
CA ASN A 135 2.80 1.01 41.52
C ASN A 135 1.91 0.64 40.32
N LEU A 136 0.97 1.51 39.94
CA LEU A 136 0.09 1.30 38.79
C LEU A 136 0.86 1.28 37.46
N GLU A 137 1.88 2.14 37.31
CA GLU A 137 2.79 2.10 36.16
C GLU A 137 3.54 0.77 36.07
N GLY A 138 3.99 0.22 37.21
CA GLY A 138 4.62 -1.10 37.25
C GLY A 138 3.68 -2.24 36.84
N GLU A 139 2.44 -2.24 37.36
CA GLU A 139 1.42 -3.22 36.98
C GLU A 139 1.01 -3.09 35.50
N LEU A 140 0.95 -1.86 34.98
CA LEU A 140 0.66 -1.59 33.57
C LEU A 140 1.74 -2.22 32.67
N ILE A 141 3.02 -1.99 32.98
CA ILE A 141 4.14 -2.57 32.22
C ILE A 141 4.11 -4.11 32.25
N GLU A 142 3.81 -4.72 33.39
CA GLU A 142 3.69 -6.19 33.48
C GLU A 142 2.55 -6.71 32.59
N LYS A 143 1.42 -6.02 32.56
CA LYS A 143 0.28 -6.37 31.71
C LYS A 143 0.53 -6.13 30.23
N GLU A 144 1.21 -5.05 29.85
CA GLU A 144 1.63 -4.80 28.47
C GLU A 144 2.55 -5.93 27.95
N ASN A 145 3.50 -6.39 28.77
CA ASN A 145 4.35 -7.54 28.42
C ASN A 145 3.55 -8.84 28.29
N GLN A 146 2.56 -9.06 29.15
CA GLN A 146 1.67 -10.22 29.07
C GLN A 146 0.84 -10.20 27.78
N VAL A 147 0.26 -9.05 27.42
CA VAL A 147 -0.49 -8.83 26.17
C VAL A 147 0.39 -9.12 24.97
N ALA A 148 1.60 -8.53 24.91
CA ALA A 148 2.54 -8.75 23.81
C ALA A 148 2.93 -10.24 23.64
N SER A 149 3.10 -10.98 24.73
CA SER A 149 3.37 -12.42 24.68
C SER A 149 2.19 -13.24 24.17
N LEU A 150 0.95 -12.85 24.53
CA LEU A 150 -0.27 -13.51 24.09
C LEU A 150 -0.56 -13.22 22.61
N GLU A 151 -0.33 -11.99 22.16
CA GLU A 151 -0.40 -11.61 20.74
C GLU A 151 0.58 -12.43 19.90
N ALA A 152 1.85 -12.53 20.33
CA ALA A 152 2.85 -13.37 19.64
C ALA A 152 2.45 -14.85 19.58
N THR A 153 1.81 -15.37 20.64
CA THR A 153 1.31 -16.76 20.68
C THR A 153 0.13 -16.94 19.72
N ASN A 154 -0.82 -16.00 19.69
CA ASN A 154 -1.93 -16.01 18.74
C ASN A 154 -1.43 -15.96 17.29
N THR A 155 -0.46 -15.10 16.98
CA THR A 155 0.15 -15.03 15.65
C THR A 155 0.83 -16.35 15.27
N ALA A 156 1.60 -16.96 16.19
CA ALA A 156 2.26 -18.24 15.92
C ALA A 156 1.26 -19.39 15.69
N LEU A 157 0.19 -19.45 16.50
CA LEU A 157 -0.88 -20.43 16.34
C LEU A 157 -1.64 -20.21 15.03
N GLN A 158 -1.93 -18.95 14.67
CA GLN A 158 -2.60 -18.59 13.42
C GLN A 158 -1.73 -18.95 12.21
N SER A 159 -0.42 -18.65 12.24
CA SER A 159 0.53 -19.02 11.18
C SER A 159 0.64 -20.53 11.03
N THR A 160 0.73 -21.27 12.15
CA THR A 160 0.75 -22.75 12.14
C THR A 160 -0.56 -23.31 11.59
N LEU A 161 -1.70 -22.73 11.99
CA LEU A 161 -3.02 -23.10 11.49
C LEU A 161 -3.14 -22.81 10.00
N ASN A 162 -2.69 -21.65 9.53
CA ASN A 162 -2.73 -21.27 8.12
C ASN A 162 -1.85 -22.21 7.28
N SER A 163 -0.62 -22.51 7.73
CA SER A 163 0.29 -23.48 7.09
C SER A 163 -0.31 -24.89 7.03
N LEU A 164 -0.94 -25.35 8.12
CA LEU A 164 -1.57 -26.68 8.18
C LEU A 164 -2.91 -26.73 7.41
N THR A 165 -3.66 -25.62 7.36
CA THR A 165 -4.86 -25.45 6.52
C THR A 165 -4.49 -25.40 5.05
N TYR A 166 -3.30 -24.90 4.71
CA TYR A 166 -2.75 -24.93 3.35
C TYR A 166 -2.48 -26.36 2.85
N ALA A 167 -2.15 -27.28 3.76
CA ALA A 167 -2.04 -28.72 3.47
C ALA A 167 -3.41 -29.44 3.38
N ILE A 168 -4.51 -28.77 3.77
CA ILE A 168 -5.88 -29.31 3.81
C ILE A 168 -6.85 -28.29 3.17
N ARG A 169 -6.63 -27.87 1.92
CA ARG A 169 -7.77 -27.29 1.16
C ARG A 169 -8.71 -28.42 0.76
N ASP A 170 -9.75 -28.60 1.55
CA ASP A 170 -10.97 -29.24 1.09
C ASP A 170 -11.66 -28.32 0.06
N LYS A 171 -12.22 -28.95 -0.96
CA LYS A 171 -12.89 -28.30 -2.08
C LYS A 171 -14.04 -27.41 -1.60
N ILE A 172 -14.03 -26.14 -1.99
CA ILE A 172 -15.23 -25.31 -1.88
C ILE A 172 -16.29 -25.89 -2.83
N TYR A 173 -17.54 -25.98 -2.37
CA TYR A 173 -18.66 -26.60 -3.09
C TYR A 173 -19.18 -25.81 -4.31
N THR A 174 -18.56 -24.68 -4.67
CA THR A 174 -18.94 -23.79 -5.78
C THR A 174 -17.75 -22.93 -6.24
N CYS A 175 -17.62 -22.65 -7.55
CA CYS A 175 -16.63 -21.69 -8.04
C CYS A 175 -17.12 -20.30 -7.64
N PRO A 176 -16.23 -19.30 -7.53
CA PRO A 176 -16.64 -17.91 -7.51
C PRO A 176 -17.58 -17.66 -8.70
N GLN A 177 -18.77 -17.10 -8.43
CA GLN A 177 -19.79 -16.84 -9.46
C GLN A 177 -19.27 -15.94 -10.57
N ASP A 178 -18.26 -15.14 -10.23
CA ASP A 178 -17.69 -14.12 -11.08
C ASP A 178 -16.58 -14.68 -11.98
N ASN A 179 -16.21 -15.97 -11.88
CA ASN A 179 -15.28 -16.61 -12.82
C ASN A 179 -15.54 -18.12 -12.91
N PRO A 180 -16.71 -18.53 -13.44
CA PRO A 180 -17.05 -19.95 -13.52
C PRO A 180 -16.18 -20.59 -14.60
N GLY A 181 -15.39 -21.60 -14.22
CA GLY A 181 -14.70 -22.43 -15.20
C GLY A 181 -15.70 -23.32 -15.96
N LEU A 182 -15.23 -24.42 -16.57
CA LEU A 182 -16.13 -25.33 -17.26
C LEU A 182 -17.03 -26.07 -16.27
N GLU A 183 -18.30 -25.69 -16.20
CA GLU A 183 -19.31 -26.34 -15.37
C GLU A 183 -20.30 -27.15 -16.23
N MET A 184 -20.45 -28.43 -15.89
CA MET A 184 -21.54 -29.31 -16.33
C MET A 184 -22.62 -29.36 -15.25
N VAL A 185 -23.79 -28.85 -15.60
CA VAL A 185 -24.96 -28.84 -14.73
C VAL A 185 -25.89 -29.98 -15.16
N ILE A 186 -26.24 -30.86 -14.21
CA ILE A 186 -27.12 -32.02 -14.42
C ILE A 186 -28.39 -31.79 -13.61
N GLY A 187 -29.55 -31.82 -14.26
CA GLY A 187 -30.82 -31.52 -13.64
C GLY A 187 -32.02 -32.00 -14.46
N TYR A 188 -33.21 -31.75 -13.95
CA TYR A 188 -34.47 -32.02 -14.65
C TYR A 188 -35.10 -30.69 -15.07
N ASP A 189 -35.15 -30.42 -16.38
CA ASP A 189 -35.89 -29.31 -16.97
C ASP A 189 -37.40 -29.62 -16.92
N ASP A 190 -37.92 -29.70 -15.69
CA ASP A 190 -39.27 -30.12 -15.34
C ASP A 190 -40.19 -28.96 -14.92
N GLY A 191 -39.65 -27.73 -14.93
CA GLY A 191 -40.36 -26.52 -14.54
C GLY A 191 -40.52 -26.39 -13.03
N SER A 192 -39.67 -27.03 -12.23
CA SER A 192 -39.68 -26.86 -10.78
C SER A 192 -39.21 -25.46 -10.35
N GLY A 193 -39.83 -24.92 -9.31
CA GLY A 193 -39.59 -23.54 -8.88
C GLY A 193 -40.06 -22.50 -9.89
N ASN A 194 -39.14 -21.62 -10.32
CA ASN A 194 -39.39 -20.53 -11.28
C ASN A 194 -38.99 -20.90 -12.73
N GLY A 195 -38.58 -22.14 -12.99
CA GLY A 195 -38.15 -22.60 -14.33
C GLY A 195 -39.30 -22.81 -15.32
N LEU A 196 -38.99 -22.78 -16.62
CA LEU A 196 -39.93 -23.08 -17.70
C LEU A 196 -39.66 -24.49 -18.23
N PRO A 197 -40.62 -25.41 -18.18
CA PRO A 197 -40.37 -26.80 -18.54
C PRO A 197 -40.06 -26.97 -20.03
N ASN A 198 -39.01 -27.73 -20.33
CA ASN A 198 -38.48 -28.07 -21.66
C ASN A 198 -37.96 -26.87 -22.48
N ASP A 199 -37.45 -25.82 -21.83
CA ASP A 199 -36.82 -24.69 -22.53
C ASP A 199 -35.32 -24.92 -22.81
N GLY A 200 -34.75 -26.00 -22.29
CA GLY A 200 -33.35 -26.38 -22.45
C GLY A 200 -32.40 -25.67 -21.49
N LEU A 201 -32.91 -24.95 -20.50
CA LEU A 201 -32.15 -24.26 -19.46
C LEU A 201 -32.53 -24.85 -18.09
N LEU A 202 -31.53 -25.12 -17.24
CA LEU A 202 -31.76 -25.58 -15.87
C LEU A 202 -31.61 -24.40 -14.91
N GLN A 203 -32.65 -24.10 -14.15
CA GLN A 203 -32.60 -23.12 -13.05
C GLN A 203 -32.19 -23.77 -11.72
N ASP A 204 -31.77 -23.01 -10.72
CA ASP A 204 -31.19 -23.56 -9.47
C ASP A 204 -32.02 -24.65 -8.78
N ASN A 205 -33.35 -24.60 -8.89
CA ASN A 205 -34.25 -25.59 -8.30
C ASN A 205 -34.43 -26.86 -9.15
N GLU A 206 -34.03 -26.83 -10.43
CA GLU A 206 -34.04 -27.93 -11.38
C GLU A 206 -32.71 -28.70 -11.39
N ILE A 207 -31.68 -28.13 -10.76
CA ILE A 207 -30.32 -28.67 -10.74
C ILE A 207 -30.20 -29.76 -9.66
N VAL A 208 -29.76 -30.94 -10.08
CA VAL A 208 -29.56 -32.12 -9.23
C VAL A 208 -28.08 -32.27 -8.84
N SER A 209 -27.16 -31.95 -9.75
CA SER A 209 -25.73 -32.01 -9.49
C SER A 209 -24.97 -31.07 -10.41
N ARG A 210 -23.84 -30.57 -9.90
CA ARG A 210 -22.87 -29.76 -10.64
C ARG A 210 -21.52 -30.48 -10.65
N ILE A 211 -20.93 -30.58 -11.83
CA ILE A 211 -19.60 -31.17 -12.06
C ILE A 211 -18.82 -30.18 -12.90
N GLY A 212 -17.75 -29.60 -12.37
CA GLY A 212 -16.94 -28.66 -13.12
C GLY A 212 -15.53 -28.48 -12.58
N GLU A 213 -14.70 -27.79 -13.35
CA GLU A 213 -13.40 -27.30 -12.94
C GLU A 213 -13.47 -25.78 -12.85
N CYS A 214 -12.99 -25.18 -11.76
CA CYS A 214 -12.76 -23.74 -11.75
C CYS A 214 -11.61 -23.40 -12.72
N PRO A 215 -11.54 -22.15 -13.22
CA PRO A 215 -10.45 -21.73 -14.10
C PRO A 215 -9.11 -22.07 -13.44
N GLY A 216 -8.10 -22.34 -14.26
CA GLY A 216 -6.75 -22.61 -13.74
C GLY A 216 -6.28 -21.52 -12.77
N ASP A 217 -5.26 -21.86 -11.99
CA ASP A 217 -4.73 -21.03 -10.90
C ASP A 217 -4.22 -19.66 -11.38
N ASN A 218 -4.06 -19.48 -12.69
CA ASN A 218 -3.70 -18.21 -13.31
C ASN A 218 -4.23 -18.13 -14.75
N GLY A 219 -4.40 -16.90 -15.25
CA GLY A 219 -4.85 -16.67 -16.63
C GLY A 219 -4.68 -15.24 -17.11
N MET A 220 -4.48 -15.09 -18.42
CA MET A 220 -4.50 -13.79 -19.09
C MET A 220 -5.95 -13.33 -19.19
N ILE A 221 -6.20 -12.08 -18.85
CA ILE A 221 -7.58 -11.56 -18.82
C ILE A 221 -8.00 -11.06 -20.20
N LEU A 222 -7.17 -10.24 -20.83
CA LEU A 222 -7.43 -9.68 -22.15
C LEU A 222 -6.09 -9.42 -22.84
N GLU A 223 -6.06 -9.61 -24.16
CA GLU A 223 -4.96 -9.16 -25.02
C GLU A 223 -5.18 -7.68 -25.34
N PHE A 224 -4.37 -6.81 -24.76
CA PHE A 224 -4.35 -5.38 -25.08
C PHE A 224 -3.50 -5.09 -26.33
N GLN A 225 -2.65 -6.03 -26.79
CA GLN A 225 -1.74 -5.78 -27.91
C GLN A 225 -2.29 -6.00 -29.31
N ASN A 226 -2.30 -4.89 -30.07
CA ASN A 226 -1.61 -4.84 -31.37
C ASN A 226 -0.83 -3.52 -31.58
N ASN A 227 -0.80 -2.56 -30.63
CA ASN A 227 -0.18 -1.24 -30.82
C ASN A 227 0.37 -0.52 -29.55
N SER A 228 0.25 -1.03 -28.31
CA SER A 228 0.60 -0.23 -27.11
C SER A 228 2.11 -0.21 -26.78
N GLY A 229 2.97 -0.33 -27.80
CA GLY A 229 4.43 -0.20 -27.69
C GLY A 229 5.13 -1.24 -26.80
N GLY A 230 4.40 -2.28 -26.36
CA GLY A 230 4.92 -3.31 -25.46
C GLY A 230 4.93 -2.93 -23.97
N TRP A 231 4.26 -1.86 -23.55
CA TRP A 231 4.25 -1.39 -22.16
C TRP A 231 3.28 -2.18 -21.25
N GLY A 232 2.11 -2.55 -21.77
CA GLY A 232 1.07 -3.29 -21.04
C GLY A 232 0.35 -2.50 -19.94
N PRO A 233 -0.74 -3.01 -19.37
CA PRO A 233 -1.51 -2.33 -18.32
C PRO A 233 -0.68 -1.90 -17.10
N SER A 234 -0.98 -0.74 -16.51
CA SER A 234 -0.23 -0.17 -15.36
C SER A 234 -1.12 0.65 -14.41
N LEU A 235 -0.55 1.22 -13.35
CA LEU A 235 -1.25 2.06 -12.35
C LEU A 235 -2.43 1.35 -11.66
N PHE A 236 -2.17 0.15 -11.13
CA PHE A 236 -3.21 -0.69 -10.55
C PHE A 236 -3.72 -0.13 -9.22
N THR A 237 -5.04 -0.04 -9.07
CA THR A 237 -5.71 0.30 -7.81
C THR A 237 -6.98 -0.53 -7.64
N GLU A 238 -7.37 -0.79 -6.41
CA GLU A 238 -8.57 -1.57 -6.08
C GLU A 238 -9.66 -0.65 -5.55
N MET A 239 -10.89 -0.83 -6.02
CA MET A 239 -12.07 -0.18 -5.46
C MET A 239 -13.28 -1.12 -5.52
N GLY A 240 -13.75 -1.57 -4.36
CA GLY A 240 -15.01 -2.31 -4.24
C GLY A 240 -14.98 -3.71 -4.86
N GLY A 241 -13.85 -4.43 -4.73
CA GLY A 241 -13.66 -5.77 -5.31
C GLY A 241 -13.35 -5.75 -6.80
N VAL A 242 -12.92 -4.61 -7.34
CA VAL A 242 -12.64 -4.42 -8.77
C VAL A 242 -11.29 -3.76 -8.94
N LEU A 243 -10.48 -4.30 -9.86
CA LEU A 243 -9.23 -3.69 -10.29
C LEU A 243 -9.53 -2.55 -11.27
N TYR A 244 -8.89 -1.39 -11.05
CA TYR A 244 -8.83 -0.28 -11.99
C TYR A 244 -7.38 0.00 -12.37
N PHE A 245 -7.17 0.39 -13.62
CA PHE A 245 -5.82 0.53 -14.17
C PHE A 245 -5.81 1.40 -15.43
N ALA A 246 -4.63 1.87 -15.83
CA ALA A 246 -4.39 2.48 -17.12
C ALA A 246 -4.17 1.39 -18.18
N GLY A 247 -4.93 1.44 -19.28
CA GLY A 247 -4.83 0.47 -20.37
C GLY A 247 -5.05 1.11 -21.74
N ASP A 248 -4.49 0.48 -22.78
CA ASP A 248 -4.54 0.95 -24.17
C ASP A 248 -4.90 -0.22 -25.08
N ASP A 249 -6.04 -0.11 -25.79
CA ASP A 249 -6.52 -1.12 -26.75
C ASP A 249 -6.00 -0.89 -28.19
N GLY A 250 -5.13 0.09 -28.37
CA GLY A 250 -4.57 0.49 -29.66
C GLY A 250 -5.52 1.33 -30.52
N ILE A 251 -6.69 1.72 -30.00
CA ILE A 251 -7.70 2.55 -30.66
C ILE A 251 -7.93 3.85 -29.88
N HIS A 252 -8.12 3.75 -28.56
CA HIS A 252 -8.49 4.88 -27.70
C HIS A 252 -7.30 5.46 -26.91
N GLY A 253 -6.09 4.93 -27.11
CA GLY A 253 -4.93 5.31 -26.32
C GLY A 253 -5.05 4.89 -24.85
N TRP A 254 -4.23 5.47 -23.98
CA TRP A 254 -4.20 5.11 -22.55
C TRP A 254 -5.36 5.75 -21.79
N GLU A 255 -6.30 4.91 -21.36
CA GLU A 255 -7.53 5.33 -20.69
C GLU A 255 -7.74 4.56 -19.38
N LEU A 256 -8.75 4.96 -18.60
CA LEU A 256 -9.12 4.24 -17.38
C LEU A 256 -9.88 2.95 -17.74
N TRP A 257 -9.34 1.81 -17.33
CA TRP A 257 -9.95 0.49 -17.48
C TRP A 257 -10.32 -0.11 -16.13
N ARG A 258 -11.20 -1.11 -16.17
CA ARG A 258 -11.52 -1.94 -15.01
C ARG A 258 -11.47 -3.43 -15.34
N SER A 259 -11.30 -4.27 -14.33
CA SER A 259 -11.39 -5.73 -14.40
C SER A 259 -11.88 -6.35 -13.09
N ASP A 260 -12.75 -7.36 -13.17
CA ASP A 260 -13.08 -8.28 -12.07
C ASP A 260 -12.32 -9.63 -12.19
N GLY A 261 -11.36 -9.70 -13.12
CA GLY A 261 -10.65 -10.94 -13.45
C GLY A 261 -11.28 -11.74 -14.60
N THR A 262 -12.36 -11.27 -15.22
CA THR A 262 -12.95 -11.91 -16.41
C THR A 262 -12.86 -11.04 -17.66
N ILE A 263 -12.91 -11.68 -18.84
CA ILE A 263 -13.02 -10.97 -20.12
C ILE A 263 -14.24 -10.04 -20.15
N ALA A 264 -15.40 -10.49 -19.64
CA ALA A 264 -16.65 -9.72 -19.71
C ALA A 264 -16.67 -8.51 -18.75
N GLY A 265 -16.07 -8.68 -17.57
CA GLY A 265 -15.90 -7.60 -16.60
C GLY A 265 -14.68 -6.73 -16.85
N THR A 266 -13.93 -6.98 -17.92
CA THR A 266 -12.76 -6.18 -18.31
C THR A 266 -13.08 -5.28 -19.48
N TYR A 267 -13.13 -3.97 -19.24
CA TYR A 267 -13.46 -2.99 -20.26
C TYR A 267 -12.99 -1.58 -19.88
N MET A 268 -12.81 -0.73 -20.90
CA MET A 268 -12.54 0.69 -20.75
C MET A 268 -13.74 1.37 -20.09
N VAL A 269 -13.50 2.07 -18.97
CA VAL A 269 -14.56 2.78 -18.24
C VAL A 269 -15.12 3.90 -19.09
N ILE A 270 -14.25 4.72 -19.70
CA ILE A 270 -14.61 5.78 -20.64
C ILE A 270 -13.38 6.11 -21.50
N ASP A 271 -13.61 6.48 -22.77
CA ASP A 271 -12.64 7.23 -23.58
C ASP A 271 -12.77 8.70 -23.16
N LEU A 272 -11.98 9.13 -22.18
CA LEU A 272 -12.12 10.48 -21.64
C LEU A 272 -11.58 11.53 -22.63
N ARG A 273 -10.55 11.17 -23.40
CA ARG A 273 -9.94 12.04 -24.39
C ARG A 273 -10.22 11.49 -25.81
N GLU A 274 -11.28 12.01 -26.42
CA GLU A 274 -11.68 11.63 -27.78
C GLU A 274 -10.57 11.90 -28.84
N GLU A 275 -10.63 11.16 -29.94
CA GLU A 275 -9.68 11.28 -31.06
C GLU A 275 -9.55 12.71 -31.61
N GLU A 276 -8.31 13.16 -31.82
CA GLU A 276 -8.02 14.50 -32.31
C GLU A 276 -7.58 14.48 -33.78
N CYS A 277 -8.41 15.04 -34.65
CA CYS A 277 -8.18 15.05 -36.10
C CYS A 277 -7.64 16.39 -36.60
N THR A 278 -6.42 16.37 -37.13
CA THR A 278 -5.82 17.52 -37.84
C THR A 278 -5.91 17.32 -39.34
N THR A 279 -6.29 18.36 -40.08
CA THR A 279 -6.30 18.32 -41.56
C THR A 279 -5.19 19.21 -42.09
N SER A 280 -4.29 18.62 -42.88
CA SER A 280 -3.21 19.38 -43.50
C SER A 280 -3.76 20.38 -44.52
N ASP A 281 -3.47 21.67 -44.33
CA ASP A 281 -3.80 22.71 -45.31
C ASP A 281 -3.08 22.52 -46.66
N LEU A 282 -2.01 21.71 -46.71
CA LEU A 282 -1.18 21.47 -47.89
C LEU A 282 -1.61 20.21 -48.66
N SER A 283 -1.87 19.09 -47.98
CA SER A 283 -2.26 17.83 -48.63
C SER A 283 -3.78 17.62 -48.66
N GLY A 284 -4.53 18.29 -47.77
CA GLY A 284 -5.95 18.03 -47.54
C GLY A 284 -6.23 16.68 -46.88
N GLU A 285 -5.19 15.97 -46.42
CA GLU A 285 -5.33 14.71 -45.68
C GLU A 285 -5.60 15.01 -44.21
N THR A 286 -6.54 14.26 -43.64
CA THR A 286 -6.87 14.28 -42.22
C THR A 286 -6.14 13.14 -41.52
N THR A 287 -5.38 13.47 -40.50
CA THR A 287 -4.73 12.54 -39.57
C THR A 287 -5.38 12.67 -38.22
N CYS A 288 -5.90 11.58 -37.68
CA CYS A 288 -6.45 11.53 -36.33
C CYS A 288 -5.50 10.74 -35.44
N GLU A 289 -5.16 11.29 -34.29
CA GLU A 289 -4.35 10.63 -33.28
C GLU A 289 -5.17 10.61 -31.98
N ASN A 290 -5.18 9.47 -31.29
CA ASN A 290 -5.69 9.37 -29.93
C ASN A 290 -4.57 8.91 -29.01
N GLY A 291 -4.10 9.81 -28.14
CA GLY A 291 -3.09 9.49 -27.13
C GLY A 291 -3.71 8.88 -25.86
N GLY A 292 -5.00 9.10 -25.62
CA GLY A 292 -5.67 8.83 -24.36
C GLY A 292 -5.35 9.87 -23.28
N SER A 293 -6.07 9.76 -22.16
CA SER A 293 -6.00 10.65 -21.01
C SER A 293 -4.84 10.34 -20.04
N LEU A 294 -4.45 9.08 -19.89
CA LEU A 294 -3.47 8.59 -18.91
C LEU A 294 -2.08 8.40 -19.54
N VAL A 295 -1.52 9.47 -20.09
CA VAL A 295 -0.22 9.44 -20.78
C VAL A 295 0.88 10.15 -20.01
N VAL A 296 2.10 9.59 -20.09
CA VAL A 296 3.32 10.32 -19.73
C VAL A 296 3.60 11.36 -20.80
N HIS A 297 3.68 12.63 -20.42
CA HIS A 297 3.99 13.72 -21.34
C HIS A 297 5.10 14.61 -20.78
N CYS A 298 6.17 14.80 -21.54
CA CYS A 298 7.32 15.63 -21.15
C CYS A 298 7.47 16.83 -22.08
N TRP A 299 7.39 18.04 -21.53
CA TRP A 299 7.69 19.28 -22.25
C TRP A 299 9.20 19.49 -22.40
N ASN A 300 9.99 19.00 -21.44
CA ASN A 300 11.45 18.95 -21.45
C ASN A 300 11.93 17.86 -20.46
N SER A 301 13.25 17.72 -20.26
CA SER A 301 13.82 16.69 -19.36
C SER A 301 13.47 16.86 -17.88
N GLN A 302 12.95 18.00 -17.47
CA GLN A 302 12.62 18.33 -16.08
C GLN A 302 11.10 18.45 -15.86
N ALA A 303 10.30 18.67 -16.91
CA ALA A 303 8.86 18.87 -16.88
C ALA A 303 8.12 17.69 -17.53
N CYS A 304 7.91 16.63 -16.76
CA CYS A 304 7.18 15.44 -17.17
C CYS A 304 5.96 15.22 -16.28
N HIS A 305 4.80 15.02 -16.90
CA HIS A 305 3.63 14.48 -16.23
C HIS A 305 3.76 12.96 -16.14
N TYR A 306 3.56 12.41 -14.95
CA TYR A 306 3.37 10.99 -14.73
C TYR A 306 1.97 10.80 -14.16
N PRO A 307 1.09 10.04 -14.84
CA PRO A 307 -0.27 9.85 -14.35
C PRO A 307 -0.28 9.08 -13.02
N GLU A 308 -1.18 9.48 -12.12
CA GLU A 308 -1.41 8.86 -10.82
C GLU A 308 -2.87 8.39 -10.76
N ILE A 309 -3.13 7.24 -10.12
CA ILE A 309 -4.48 6.73 -9.84
C ILE A 309 -4.55 6.33 -8.36
N VAL A 310 -5.51 6.88 -7.63
CA VAL A 310 -5.79 6.52 -6.23
C VAL A 310 -7.28 6.23 -6.02
N ALA A 311 -7.58 5.22 -5.21
CA ALA A 311 -8.95 4.82 -4.90
C ALA A 311 -9.30 5.08 -3.44
N GLY A 312 -10.50 5.64 -3.22
CA GLY A 312 -11.20 5.66 -1.94
C GLY A 312 -12.16 4.48 -1.85
N ASN A 313 -13.19 4.59 -1.00
CA ASN A 313 -14.15 3.50 -0.83
C ASN A 313 -15.11 3.37 -2.03
N ASN A 314 -15.47 4.47 -2.69
CA ASN A 314 -16.46 4.51 -3.77
C ASN A 314 -16.08 5.48 -4.91
N LYS A 315 -14.90 6.10 -4.87
CA LYS A 315 -14.40 6.96 -5.93
C LYS A 315 -12.93 6.68 -6.23
N ILE A 316 -12.60 6.79 -7.50
CA ILE A 316 -11.24 6.84 -8.01
C ILE A 316 -10.93 8.28 -8.38
N PHE A 317 -9.74 8.73 -8.03
CA PHE A 317 -9.19 10.00 -8.47
C PHE A 317 -7.93 9.73 -9.26
N PHE A 318 -7.76 10.43 -10.37
CA PHE A 318 -6.60 10.25 -11.22
C PHE A 318 -6.21 11.54 -11.92
N THR A 319 -4.95 11.63 -12.33
CA THR A 319 -4.44 12.77 -13.08
C THR A 319 -4.29 12.39 -14.55
N GLY A 320 -4.79 13.23 -15.43
CA GLY A 320 -4.65 12.99 -16.86
C GLY A 320 -5.11 14.16 -17.70
N PHE A 321 -5.12 13.95 -19.01
CA PHE A 321 -5.51 14.95 -19.98
C PHE A 321 -6.92 14.68 -20.53
N ASP A 322 -7.71 15.73 -20.71
CA ASP A 322 -9.01 15.71 -21.39
C ASP A 322 -8.98 16.46 -22.73
N GLY A 323 -7.76 16.72 -23.24
CA GLY A 323 -7.43 17.30 -24.54
C GLY A 323 -5.91 17.27 -24.79
N GLU A 324 -5.43 17.73 -25.95
CA GLU A 324 -4.01 17.64 -26.33
C GLU A 324 -3.04 18.25 -25.29
N PRO A 325 -2.11 17.44 -24.74
CA PRO A 325 -1.01 17.95 -23.93
C PRO A 325 -0.19 18.98 -24.72
N GLY A 326 -0.03 20.20 -24.20
CA GLY A 326 0.62 21.25 -24.98
C GLY A 326 0.58 22.62 -24.32
N THR A 327 0.88 23.68 -25.08
CA THR A 327 1.02 25.06 -24.55
C THR A 327 -0.24 25.61 -23.86
N GLU A 328 -1.39 24.98 -24.06
CA GLU A 328 -2.68 25.45 -23.55
C GLU A 328 -3.35 24.45 -22.57
N SER A 329 -2.74 23.28 -22.28
CA SER A 329 -3.33 22.22 -21.44
C SER A 329 -2.28 21.51 -20.58
N ALA A 330 -2.56 21.39 -19.28
CA ALA A 330 -1.81 20.59 -18.31
C ALA A 330 -2.71 19.48 -17.75
N ALA A 331 -2.12 18.46 -17.12
CA ALA A 331 -2.92 17.36 -16.56
C ALA A 331 -3.87 17.87 -15.46
N ASN A 332 -5.13 17.48 -15.57
CA ASN A 332 -6.20 17.86 -14.65
C ASN A 332 -6.49 16.74 -13.65
N LEU A 333 -7.12 17.10 -12.52
CA LEU A 333 -7.72 16.12 -11.63
C LEU A 333 -9.03 15.60 -12.22
N GLN A 334 -9.14 14.28 -12.27
CA GLN A 334 -10.28 13.53 -12.79
C GLN A 334 -10.86 12.66 -11.67
N VAL A 335 -12.15 12.33 -11.78
CA VAL A 335 -12.85 11.46 -10.82
C VAL A 335 -13.66 10.41 -11.56
N SER A 336 -13.79 9.22 -10.98
CA SER A 336 -14.66 8.15 -11.46
C SER A 336 -15.36 7.45 -10.29
N ASP A 337 -16.61 7.01 -10.49
CA ASP A 337 -17.31 6.06 -9.61
C ASP A 337 -17.24 4.61 -10.16
N GLY A 338 -16.38 4.39 -11.15
CA GLY A 338 -16.26 3.13 -11.88
C GLY A 338 -17.17 3.00 -13.10
N THR A 339 -18.01 4.01 -13.39
CA THR A 339 -18.89 4.05 -14.56
C THR A 339 -18.52 5.19 -15.50
N ALA A 340 -18.81 5.03 -16.80
CA ALA A 340 -18.62 6.10 -17.78
C ALA A 340 -19.32 7.41 -17.38
N ALA A 341 -20.56 7.32 -16.87
CA ALA A 341 -21.36 8.49 -16.51
C ALA A 341 -20.84 9.24 -15.28
N GLY A 342 -20.19 8.53 -14.35
CA GLY A 342 -19.55 9.12 -13.19
C GLY A 342 -18.10 9.55 -13.43
N THR A 343 -17.55 9.31 -14.62
CA THR A 343 -16.16 9.65 -14.95
C THR A 343 -16.05 10.98 -15.67
N HIS A 344 -15.33 11.94 -15.09
CA HIS A 344 -15.17 13.29 -15.66
C HIS A 344 -14.02 14.08 -15.03
N THR A 345 -13.56 15.11 -15.74
CA THR A 345 -12.67 16.15 -15.18
C THR A 345 -13.40 16.95 -14.10
N VAL A 346 -12.80 17.03 -12.92
CA VAL A 346 -13.39 17.69 -11.75
C VAL A 346 -13.51 19.20 -11.98
N ARG A 347 -12.40 19.81 -12.39
CA ARG A 347 -12.25 21.24 -12.67
C ARG A 347 -11.02 21.43 -13.55
N HIS A 348 -11.16 22.24 -14.60
CA HIS A 348 -10.00 22.71 -15.36
C HIS A 348 -9.33 23.82 -14.56
N GLN A 349 -8.22 23.51 -13.91
CA GLN A 349 -7.41 24.49 -13.19
C GLN A 349 -6.34 25.11 -14.08
N TRP A 350 -6.23 24.64 -15.33
CA TRP A 350 -5.41 25.22 -16.38
C TRP A 350 -6.22 25.37 -17.66
N PHE A 351 -6.54 26.60 -18.08
CA PHE A 351 -7.34 26.82 -19.30
C PHE A 351 -7.09 28.16 -19.99
N ASN A 352 -7.10 28.17 -21.33
CA ASN A 352 -7.07 29.37 -22.19
C ASN A 352 -5.87 30.31 -21.97
N TRP A 353 -4.72 29.77 -21.59
CA TRP A 353 -3.48 30.54 -21.48
C TRP A 353 -2.69 30.42 -22.79
N GLY A 354 -2.90 31.36 -23.72
CA GLY A 354 -2.23 31.33 -25.02
C GLY A 354 -0.72 31.61 -24.92
N SER A 355 0.02 31.31 -25.99
CA SER A 355 1.48 31.55 -26.11
C SER A 355 1.92 32.99 -25.82
N ASP A 356 0.99 33.95 -25.91
CA ASP A 356 1.22 35.37 -25.73
C ASP A 356 1.38 35.78 -24.24
N TYR A 357 1.03 34.91 -23.28
CA TYR A 357 1.03 35.22 -21.84
C TYR A 357 2.30 34.81 -21.06
N GLY A 358 3.37 34.31 -21.69
CA GLY A 358 4.59 34.08 -20.91
C GLY A 358 5.69 33.23 -21.53
N GLY A 359 6.01 33.40 -22.80
CA GLY A 359 7.03 32.57 -23.46
C GLY A 359 8.47 32.64 -22.90
N GLU A 360 8.85 33.55 -21.99
CA GLU A 360 10.27 33.68 -21.62
C GLU A 360 10.63 34.08 -20.17
N ASN A 361 9.71 34.36 -19.22
CA ASN A 361 10.11 34.78 -17.86
C ASN A 361 9.10 34.43 -16.74
N GLY A 362 9.08 33.19 -16.22
CA GLY A 362 8.38 32.95 -14.94
C GLY A 362 7.92 31.52 -14.65
N TRP A 363 7.83 30.64 -15.65
CA TRP A 363 7.42 29.26 -15.41
C TRP A 363 8.48 28.50 -14.61
N ARG A 364 8.05 27.75 -13.60
CA ARG A 364 8.88 26.70 -13.03
C ARG A 364 9.21 25.69 -14.13
N GLU A 365 10.48 25.56 -14.47
CA GLU A 365 10.98 24.40 -15.23
C GLU A 365 10.55 23.16 -14.44
N GLY A 366 9.56 22.42 -14.92
CA GLY A 366 9.14 21.18 -14.27
C GLY A 366 7.65 20.97 -14.06
N TYR A 367 6.82 22.01 -14.15
CA TYR A 367 5.39 21.86 -13.87
C TYR A 367 4.65 21.12 -15.00
N ALA A 368 3.78 20.17 -14.62
CA ALA A 368 3.15 19.24 -15.55
C ALA A 368 1.63 19.03 -15.32
N GLY A 369 1.04 19.72 -14.33
CA GLY A 369 -0.37 19.59 -13.95
C GLY A 369 -0.54 19.09 -12.51
N ALA A 370 -1.74 18.60 -12.20
CA ALA A 370 -2.06 18.00 -10.92
C ALA A 370 -1.13 16.79 -10.62
N SER A 371 -0.69 16.65 -9.37
CA SER A 371 0.17 15.55 -8.90
C SER A 371 0.08 15.35 -7.38
N GLN A 372 0.79 14.36 -6.85
CA GLN A 372 0.87 14.06 -5.41
C GLN A 372 -0.50 13.71 -4.82
N LEU A 373 -1.24 12.80 -5.46
CA LEU A 373 -2.57 12.41 -5.01
C LEU A 373 -2.51 11.65 -3.67
N LEU A 374 -3.16 12.20 -2.65
CA LEU A 374 -3.38 11.55 -1.36
C LEU A 374 -4.87 11.36 -1.12
N ILE A 375 -5.33 10.12 -1.16
CA ILE A 375 -6.73 9.78 -0.91
C ILE A 375 -7.08 9.90 0.58
N LEU A 376 -8.25 10.48 0.84
CA LEU A 376 -8.96 10.46 2.11
C LEU A 376 -10.25 9.63 1.92
N PRO A 377 -10.23 8.34 2.27
CA PRO A 377 -11.43 7.51 2.18
C PRO A 377 -12.59 8.10 2.99
N SER A 378 -13.80 7.88 2.49
CA SER A 378 -15.04 8.35 3.09
C SER A 378 -15.17 7.87 4.54
N ASN A 379 -15.64 8.78 5.39
CA ASN A 379 -15.85 8.49 6.80
C ASN A 379 -17.08 9.26 7.30
N GLY A 380 -18.11 8.51 7.71
CA GLY A 380 -19.39 9.06 8.13
C GLY A 380 -20.07 9.83 6.99
N PHE A 381 -20.20 11.14 7.16
CA PHE A 381 -20.81 12.03 6.15
C PHE A 381 -19.82 12.64 5.17
N ASN A 382 -18.51 12.45 5.38
CA ASN A 382 -17.51 12.92 4.44
C ASN A 382 -17.39 11.92 3.28
N PRO A 383 -17.57 12.33 2.02
CA PRO A 383 -17.30 11.47 0.87
C PRO A 383 -15.80 11.19 0.74
N ASP A 384 -15.44 10.28 -0.17
CA ASP A 384 -14.05 10.14 -0.58
C ASP A 384 -13.57 11.49 -1.13
N ARG A 385 -12.39 11.91 -0.67
CA ARG A 385 -11.76 13.16 -1.08
C ARG A 385 -10.31 12.87 -1.45
N VAL A 386 -9.73 13.73 -2.27
CA VAL A 386 -8.30 13.67 -2.63
C VAL A 386 -7.64 14.99 -2.30
N ILE A 387 -6.46 14.92 -1.71
CA ILE A 387 -5.54 16.06 -1.58
C ILE A 387 -4.50 15.94 -2.68
N TYR A 388 -4.13 17.05 -3.29
CA TYR A 388 -3.20 17.07 -4.41
C TYR A 388 -2.51 18.42 -4.53
N SER A 389 -1.39 18.42 -5.24
CA SER A 389 -0.67 19.62 -5.65
C SER A 389 -1.12 20.04 -7.04
N VAL A 390 -1.45 21.33 -7.23
CA VAL A 390 -1.74 21.87 -8.56
C VAL A 390 -1.57 23.39 -8.57
N LEU A 391 -1.17 23.92 -9.71
CA LEU A 391 -1.15 25.34 -10.02
C LEU A 391 -2.44 25.72 -10.75
N GLU A 392 -3.20 26.68 -10.21
CA GLU A 392 -4.40 27.21 -10.89
C GLU A 392 -4.06 28.48 -11.69
N VAL A 393 -4.29 28.38 -13.01
CA VAL A 393 -4.16 29.43 -14.04
C VAL A 393 -5.42 29.42 -14.92
N ILE A 394 -6.25 30.46 -14.81
CA ILE A 394 -7.46 30.60 -15.63
C ILE A 394 -7.33 31.84 -16.52
N GLY A 395 -7.02 31.63 -17.80
CA GLY A 395 -6.83 32.67 -18.81
C GLY A 395 -8.13 33.27 -19.35
N GLY A 396 -8.09 34.56 -19.69
CA GLY A 396 -9.20 35.30 -20.30
C GLY A 396 -8.96 36.81 -20.36
N SER A 397 -9.69 37.53 -21.22
CA SER A 397 -9.57 39.00 -21.39
C SER A 397 -10.66 39.81 -20.66
N GLY A 398 -11.39 39.19 -19.74
CA GLY A 398 -12.45 39.85 -18.94
C GLY A 398 -12.13 39.91 -17.45
N ASP A 399 -12.98 40.57 -16.65
CA ASP A 399 -12.89 40.68 -15.17
C ASP A 399 -12.83 39.33 -14.41
N SER A 400 -12.90 38.19 -15.11
CA SER A 400 -12.79 36.83 -14.60
C SER A 400 -11.44 36.16 -14.87
N SER A 401 -10.45 36.88 -15.42
CA SER A 401 -9.07 36.38 -15.47
C SER A 401 -8.54 36.27 -14.05
N HIS A 402 -8.17 35.06 -13.65
CA HIS A 402 -7.56 34.85 -12.34
C HIS A 402 -6.04 34.95 -12.51
N PRO A 403 -5.34 35.75 -11.69
CA PRO A 403 -3.89 35.65 -11.61
C PRO A 403 -3.51 34.19 -11.33
N PRO A 404 -2.36 33.72 -11.84
CA PRO A 404 -1.85 32.41 -11.47
C PRO A 404 -1.62 32.37 -9.95
N SER A 405 -1.95 31.25 -9.32
CA SER A 405 -1.93 31.08 -7.85
C SER A 405 -0.73 30.32 -7.32
N GLY A 406 0.24 29.98 -8.18
CA GLY A 406 1.34 29.07 -7.84
C GLY A 406 0.89 27.63 -7.64
N GLU A 407 1.84 26.69 -7.68
CA GLU A 407 1.60 25.29 -7.33
C GLU A 407 1.36 25.17 -5.82
N GLU A 408 0.13 24.85 -5.43
CA GLU A 408 -0.31 24.84 -4.03
C GLU A 408 -1.12 23.58 -3.68
N LEU A 409 -1.45 23.41 -2.38
CA LEU A 409 -2.26 22.29 -1.91
C LEU A 409 -3.75 22.53 -2.12
N TRP A 410 -4.40 21.56 -2.74
CA TRP A 410 -5.84 21.53 -2.96
C TRP A 410 -6.47 20.27 -2.38
N ILE A 411 -7.77 20.36 -2.10
CA ILE A 411 -8.61 19.20 -1.76
C ILE A 411 -9.83 19.19 -2.67
N SER A 412 -10.25 18.01 -3.10
CA SER A 412 -11.49 17.83 -3.85
C SER A 412 -12.31 16.66 -3.33
N ASP A 413 -13.64 16.79 -3.37
CA ASP A 413 -14.59 15.68 -3.20
C ASP A 413 -15.00 15.05 -4.54
N GLY A 414 -14.34 15.41 -5.64
CA GLY A 414 -14.69 15.01 -7.00
C GLY A 414 -15.74 15.93 -7.64
N THR A 415 -16.07 17.06 -7.02
CA THR A 415 -16.92 18.08 -7.64
C THR A 415 -16.20 19.41 -7.69
N ASN A 416 -16.50 20.24 -8.70
CA ASN A 416 -15.95 21.59 -8.78
C ASN A 416 -16.28 22.44 -7.53
N GLN A 417 -17.44 22.23 -6.89
CA GLN A 417 -17.85 22.99 -5.69
C GLN A 417 -17.12 22.54 -4.43
N GLY A 418 -16.78 21.26 -4.32
CA GLY A 418 -15.97 20.73 -3.22
C GLY A 418 -14.47 20.79 -3.47
N THR A 419 -14.04 21.42 -4.57
CA THR A 419 -12.63 21.64 -4.91
C THR A 419 -12.17 22.99 -4.39
N ILE A 420 -11.32 22.99 -3.37
CA ILE A 420 -10.85 24.20 -2.68
C ILE A 420 -9.35 24.12 -2.41
N MET A 421 -8.68 25.27 -2.48
CA MET A 421 -7.29 25.42 -2.05
C MET A 421 -7.25 25.31 -0.52
N LEU A 422 -6.42 24.41 0.00
CA LEU A 422 -6.26 24.21 1.45
C LEU A 422 -5.37 25.31 2.04
N ALA A 423 -4.24 25.55 1.39
CA ALA A 423 -3.21 26.47 1.83
C ALA A 423 -2.60 27.18 0.63
N ASN A 424 -2.52 28.51 0.73
CA ASN A 424 -1.70 29.36 -0.12
C ASN A 424 -0.44 29.66 0.72
N LEU A 425 0.64 28.93 0.45
CA LEU A 425 1.88 29.02 1.20
C LEU A 425 2.77 30.15 0.67
N VAL A 426 2.77 30.35 -0.65
CA VAL A 426 3.45 31.43 -1.36
C VAL A 426 2.37 32.36 -1.93
N PRO A 427 2.13 33.53 -1.30
CA PRO A 427 1.11 34.46 -1.76
C PRO A 427 1.43 35.04 -3.13
N GLU A 428 0.39 35.32 -3.91
CA GLU A 428 0.52 35.97 -5.20
C GLU A 428 0.95 37.43 -5.03
N ASP A 429 2.22 37.73 -5.29
CA ASP A 429 2.82 39.06 -5.08
C ASP A 429 3.55 39.62 -6.31
N GLU A 430 3.67 38.85 -7.39
CA GLU A 430 4.36 39.27 -8.61
C GLU A 430 3.47 40.16 -9.50
N THR A 431 4.08 41.20 -10.08
CA THR A 431 3.46 42.00 -11.14
C THR A 431 3.98 41.60 -12.51
N TRP A 432 3.08 41.50 -13.50
CA TRP A 432 3.45 41.17 -14.88
C TRP A 432 2.72 42.06 -15.89
N ILE A 433 3.19 42.07 -17.13
CA ILE A 433 2.58 42.87 -18.20
C ILE A 433 2.06 41.94 -19.29
N TYR A 434 0.79 42.09 -19.66
CA TYR A 434 0.19 41.42 -20.80
C TYR A 434 -0.58 42.42 -21.68
N ASP A 435 -0.35 42.38 -22.99
CA ASP A 435 -0.92 43.33 -23.98
C ASP A 435 -0.77 44.82 -23.57
N GLY A 436 0.36 45.16 -22.94
CA GLY A 436 0.65 46.51 -22.46
C GLY A 436 -0.16 46.96 -21.23
N VAL A 437 -0.92 46.06 -20.59
CA VAL A 437 -1.61 46.25 -19.31
C VAL A 437 -0.79 45.58 -18.21
N GLU A 438 -0.57 46.29 -17.10
CA GLU A 438 0.07 45.76 -15.89
C GLU A 438 -0.98 45.01 -15.06
N TYR A 439 -0.70 43.76 -14.76
CA TYR A 439 -1.48 42.88 -13.92
C TYR A 439 -0.73 42.62 -12.62
N CYS A 440 -1.48 42.57 -11.54
CA CYS A 440 -1.07 42.11 -10.22
C CYS A 440 -2.24 41.29 -9.68
N CYS A 441 -2.04 40.34 -8.79
CA CYS A 441 -0.77 39.87 -8.24
C CYS A 441 -0.78 38.37 -8.50
N GLY A 442 0.26 37.85 -9.15
CA GLY A 442 0.35 36.47 -9.60
C GLY A 442 1.47 35.73 -8.89
N ASP A 443 1.38 34.42 -8.85
CA ASP A 443 2.45 33.51 -8.49
C ASP A 443 2.57 32.43 -9.57
N PHE A 444 3.76 32.28 -10.15
CA PHE A 444 4.05 31.32 -11.21
C PHE A 444 4.88 30.11 -10.73
N GLN A 445 5.28 30.08 -9.45
CA GLN A 445 6.06 28.99 -8.86
C GLN A 445 5.26 28.22 -7.79
N GLY A 446 4.64 28.92 -6.85
CA GLY A 446 4.02 28.31 -5.68
C GLY A 446 5.00 27.66 -4.73
N SER A 447 4.45 26.85 -3.84
CA SER A 447 5.20 26.17 -2.79
C SER A 447 5.64 24.74 -3.15
N ALA A 448 5.23 24.25 -4.32
CA ALA A 448 5.51 22.90 -4.81
C ALA A 448 5.40 21.80 -3.72
N PRO A 449 4.22 21.61 -3.10
CA PRO A 449 4.01 20.63 -2.04
C PRO A 449 4.29 19.20 -2.50
N ARG A 450 4.92 18.38 -1.65
CA ARG A 450 5.15 16.95 -1.90
C ARG A 450 5.31 16.14 -0.61
N ASP A 451 5.53 14.83 -0.74
CA ASP A 451 5.73 13.89 0.37
C ASP A 451 4.55 13.93 1.36
N LEU A 452 3.32 13.90 0.84
CA LEU A 452 2.11 14.08 1.63
C LEU A 452 1.80 12.84 2.49
N ILE A 453 1.55 13.03 3.78
CA ILE A 453 1.02 11.96 4.65
C ILE A 453 -0.12 12.46 5.54
N MET A 454 -1.06 11.58 5.84
CA MET A 454 -2.05 11.80 6.89
C MET A 454 -1.61 11.20 8.21
N LYS A 455 -1.74 11.98 9.29
CA LYS A 455 -1.64 11.48 10.67
C LYS A 455 -2.81 12.00 11.48
N GLY A 456 -3.74 11.10 11.82
CA GLY A 456 -5.01 11.49 12.40
C GLY A 456 -5.77 12.42 11.44
N ASN A 457 -6.15 13.60 11.91
CA ASN A 457 -6.84 14.61 11.09
C ASN A 457 -5.93 15.79 10.69
N THR A 458 -4.63 15.52 10.54
CA THR A 458 -3.63 16.49 10.16
C THR A 458 -2.86 15.96 8.96
N LEU A 459 -2.83 16.76 7.90
CA LEU A 459 -1.97 16.58 6.75
C LEU A 459 -0.57 17.07 7.11
N TRP A 460 0.45 16.30 6.76
CA TRP A 460 1.85 16.69 6.83
C TRP A 460 2.44 16.61 5.44
N PHE A 461 3.33 17.54 5.12
CA PHE A 461 3.89 17.66 3.78
C PHE A 461 5.15 18.52 3.81
N THR A 462 5.91 18.46 2.73
CA THR A 462 7.06 19.34 2.52
C THR A 462 6.70 20.37 1.46
N ALA A 463 7.13 21.61 1.65
CA ALA A 463 6.86 22.69 0.70
C ALA A 463 7.96 23.74 0.78
N GLU A 464 8.09 24.52 -0.27
CA GLU A 464 9.12 25.52 -0.47
C GLU A 464 8.53 26.92 -0.32
N THR A 465 9.25 27.81 0.36
CA THR A 465 8.87 29.21 0.49
C THR A 465 10.11 30.10 0.47
N ASP A 466 9.98 31.34 0.01
CA ASP A 466 11.12 32.25 -0.16
C ASP A 466 11.98 32.42 1.08
N ASN A 467 11.35 32.47 2.26
CA ASN A 467 12.06 32.78 3.51
C ASN A 467 12.68 31.55 4.19
N TYR A 468 12.25 30.35 3.84
CA TYR A 468 12.60 29.12 4.57
C TYR A 468 13.13 28.00 3.66
N GLY A 469 13.15 28.19 2.34
CA GLY A 469 13.41 27.10 1.40
C GLY A 469 12.39 25.97 1.57
N ARG A 470 12.79 24.73 1.25
CA ARG A 470 11.94 23.54 1.42
C ARG A 470 11.99 23.00 2.84
N GLU A 471 10.85 23.02 3.51
CA GLU A 471 10.71 22.66 4.93
C GLU A 471 9.47 21.81 5.20
N LEU A 472 9.32 21.35 6.45
CA LEU A 472 8.21 20.52 6.90
C LEU A 472 7.02 21.36 7.40
N TYR A 473 5.84 21.10 6.88
CA TYR A 473 4.59 21.78 7.21
C TYR A 473 3.51 20.80 7.67
N ARG A 474 2.50 21.35 8.35
CA ARG A 474 1.26 20.63 8.63
C ARG A 474 0.03 21.50 8.45
N TYR A 475 -1.08 20.85 8.14
CA TYR A 475 -2.39 21.48 7.99
C TYR A 475 -3.47 20.65 8.69
N GLY A 476 -4.21 21.25 9.62
CA GLY A 476 -5.32 20.57 10.30
C GLY A 476 -6.61 20.61 9.50
N LEU A 477 -7.17 19.44 9.19
CA LEU A 477 -8.42 19.33 8.41
C LEU A 477 -9.69 19.51 9.25
N SER A 478 -9.59 19.76 10.56
CA SER A 478 -10.77 19.99 11.42
C SER A 478 -10.92 21.47 11.69
N ALA A 479 -12.18 21.91 11.81
CA ALA A 479 -12.50 23.27 12.20
C ALA A 479 -11.91 23.69 13.57
N LEU A 480 -11.44 22.72 14.39
CA LEU A 480 -10.91 22.94 15.74
C LEU A 480 -9.39 22.77 15.83
N SER A 481 -8.71 22.16 14.86
CA SER A 481 -7.31 21.72 14.95
C SER A 481 -6.30 22.57 14.13
N GLY A 482 -6.74 23.71 13.59
CA GLY A 482 -5.86 24.78 13.11
C GLY A 482 -5.35 24.60 11.68
N GLY A 483 -5.28 25.70 10.94
CA GLY A 483 -4.85 25.77 9.55
C GLY A 483 -3.36 25.47 9.33
N LEU A 484 -2.73 26.21 8.42
CA LEU A 484 -1.34 25.99 8.02
C LEU A 484 -0.35 26.34 9.15
N PHE A 485 0.64 25.45 9.36
CA PHE A 485 1.78 25.69 10.25
C PHE A 485 3.07 25.19 9.61
N LEU A 486 4.10 26.05 9.57
CA LEU A 486 5.50 25.61 9.46
C LEU A 486 5.86 24.89 10.76
N ILE A 487 6.24 23.61 10.66
CA ILE A 487 6.62 22.82 11.84
C ILE A 487 7.95 23.31 12.37
N LYS A 488 8.96 23.40 11.50
CA LYS A 488 10.28 23.91 11.82
C LYS A 488 11.01 24.28 10.54
N ASP A 489 11.71 25.40 10.59
CA ASP A 489 12.81 25.74 9.69
C ASP A 489 14.07 25.00 10.20
N ILE A 490 14.31 23.79 9.68
CA ILE A 490 15.37 22.89 10.20
C ILE A 490 16.75 23.43 9.80
N ASN A 491 16.91 23.90 8.57
CA ASN A 491 18.10 24.60 8.09
C ASN A 491 17.78 26.06 7.82
N SER A 492 18.15 26.93 8.76
CA SER A 492 17.69 28.31 8.77
C SER A 492 18.03 29.10 7.51
N GLY A 493 16.99 29.70 6.91
CA GLY A 493 17.10 30.62 5.78
C GLY A 493 16.59 30.02 4.48
N GLU A 494 16.93 30.64 3.36
CA GLU A 494 16.34 30.34 2.04
C GLU A 494 16.83 29.02 1.43
N GLU A 495 17.89 28.41 1.97
CA GLU A 495 18.42 27.12 1.49
C GLU A 495 17.48 25.94 1.83
N GLY A 496 16.81 26.01 2.99
CA GLY A 496 15.93 24.95 3.50
C GLY A 496 16.65 23.63 3.80
N SER A 497 15.89 22.68 4.35
CA SER A 497 16.39 21.37 4.80
C SER A 497 16.18 20.23 3.82
N ASN A 498 15.49 20.51 2.71
CA ASN A 498 15.06 19.55 1.70
C ASN A 498 14.59 18.20 2.30
N PRO A 499 13.53 18.18 3.13
CA PRO A 499 13.02 16.94 3.68
C PRO A 499 12.59 15.94 2.59
N LEU A 500 12.83 14.66 2.85
CA LEU A 500 12.48 13.52 1.99
C LEU A 500 11.96 12.35 2.82
N TYR A 501 11.24 11.43 2.17
CA TYR A 501 10.76 10.18 2.77
C TYR A 501 9.90 10.38 4.02
N LEU A 502 9.03 11.40 4.00
CA LEU A 502 8.17 11.71 5.14
C LEU A 502 7.28 10.51 5.46
N THR A 503 7.47 9.92 6.64
CA THR A 503 6.83 8.66 7.03
C THR A 503 6.16 8.78 8.38
N SER A 504 4.91 8.33 8.47
CA SER A 504 4.17 8.36 9.74
C SER A 504 4.79 7.41 10.77
N GLY A 505 5.17 7.94 11.93
CA GLY A 505 5.56 7.16 13.11
C GLY A 505 4.38 6.98 14.07
N SER A 506 4.58 6.32 15.22
CA SER A 506 3.51 6.20 16.23
C SER A 506 3.17 7.56 16.86
N ASN A 507 4.16 8.31 17.34
CA ASN A 507 3.94 9.59 18.04
C ASN A 507 4.34 10.84 17.26
N GLY A 508 4.63 10.70 15.97
CA GLY A 508 5.05 11.82 15.12
C GLY A 508 5.23 11.40 13.67
N ALA A 509 6.15 12.06 12.97
CA ALA A 509 6.65 11.69 11.66
C ALA A 509 8.18 11.63 11.66
N TYR A 510 8.73 10.71 10.87
CA TYR A 510 10.15 10.63 10.56
C TYR A 510 10.38 11.17 9.16
N LEU A 511 11.56 11.75 8.95
CA LEU A 511 11.97 12.32 7.67
C LEU A 511 13.50 12.28 7.58
N SER A 512 13.99 12.22 6.35
CA SER A 512 15.39 12.49 6.02
C SER A 512 15.51 14.00 5.77
N ALA A 513 16.40 14.72 6.45
CA ALA A 513 16.56 16.17 6.28
C ALA A 513 18.01 16.64 6.52
N ASP A 514 18.41 17.75 5.90
CA ASP A 514 19.69 18.42 6.17
C ASP A 514 19.49 19.64 7.08
N ASN A 515 20.29 19.78 8.13
CA ASN A 515 20.27 20.96 9.02
C ASN A 515 21.34 22.00 8.68
N GLY A 516 22.01 21.87 7.54
CA GLY A 516 23.10 22.73 7.08
C GLY A 516 24.45 22.43 7.73
N SER A 517 24.56 21.41 8.58
CA SER A 517 25.79 21.08 9.31
C SER A 517 26.14 19.60 9.41
N THR A 518 25.14 18.71 9.42
CA THR A 518 25.30 17.27 9.54
C THR A 518 24.94 16.52 8.25
N GLY A 519 24.70 17.23 7.14
CA GLY A 519 24.17 16.62 5.92
C GLY A 519 22.79 15.99 6.12
N GLN A 520 22.35 15.17 5.15
CA GLN A 520 21.04 14.54 5.18
C GLN A 520 21.01 13.37 6.17
N GLU A 521 20.28 13.55 7.27
CA GLU A 521 20.22 12.62 8.39
C GLU A 521 18.77 12.34 8.82
N LEU A 522 18.57 11.42 9.77
CA LEU A 522 17.24 11.05 10.24
C LEU A 522 16.73 12.06 11.26
N PHE A 523 15.60 12.68 10.98
CA PHE A 523 14.88 13.58 11.89
C PHE A 523 13.56 12.96 12.33
N PHE A 524 13.10 13.40 13.51
CA PHE A 524 11.80 13.07 14.06
C PHE A 524 11.09 14.33 14.54
N SER A 525 9.78 14.40 14.34
CA SER A 525 8.93 15.52 14.77
C SER A 525 7.59 15.03 15.31
N GLN A 526 7.10 15.62 16.40
CA GLN A 526 5.72 15.42 16.87
C GLN A 526 4.76 16.51 16.37
N GLY A 527 5.24 17.44 15.54
CA GLY A 527 4.41 18.41 14.81
C GLY A 527 4.61 19.86 15.25
N ASP A 528 5.71 20.15 15.94
CA ASP A 528 6.11 21.48 16.36
C ASP A 528 7.64 21.65 16.38
N ALA A 529 8.09 22.90 16.48
CA ALA A 529 9.51 23.25 16.38
C ALA A 529 10.37 22.71 17.53
N PHE A 530 9.78 22.47 18.71
CA PHE A 530 10.49 21.98 19.90
C PHE A 530 10.64 20.46 19.88
N THR A 531 9.68 19.76 19.31
CA THR A 531 9.72 18.30 19.16
C THR A 531 10.43 17.83 17.90
N THR A 532 10.72 18.74 16.97
CA THR A 532 11.47 18.46 15.75
C THR A 532 12.98 18.50 15.99
N ARG A 533 13.66 17.37 15.82
CA ARG A 533 15.08 17.22 16.12
C ARG A 533 15.75 16.13 15.28
N LEU A 534 17.07 16.29 15.10
CA LEU A 534 17.95 15.21 14.65
C LEU A 534 17.82 14.04 15.62
N VAL A 535 17.65 12.83 15.09
CA VAL A 535 17.58 11.60 15.88
C VAL A 535 18.98 11.13 16.24
N LYS A 536 19.86 11.06 15.22
CA LYS A 536 21.26 10.66 15.34
C LYS A 536 22.02 11.14 14.11
N ASP A 537 23.23 11.66 14.30
CA ASP A 537 24.23 11.87 13.25
C ASP A 537 24.88 10.50 12.95
N ILE A 538 24.37 9.79 11.95
CA ILE A 538 24.76 8.40 11.66
C ILE A 538 26.14 8.37 11.00
N TRP A 539 26.46 9.35 10.14
CA TRP A 539 27.77 9.51 9.54
C TRP A 539 28.44 10.83 9.97
N PRO A 540 29.10 10.86 11.15
CA PRO A 540 29.66 12.10 11.67
C PRO A 540 30.74 12.71 10.78
N GLY A 541 30.66 14.03 10.60
CA GLY A 541 31.65 14.84 9.89
C GLY A 541 30.99 16.04 9.22
N THR A 542 31.79 17.05 8.84
CA THR A 542 31.24 18.24 8.18
C THR A 542 30.70 17.86 6.80
N ASN A 543 29.38 18.00 6.63
CA ASN A 543 28.64 17.68 5.40
C ASN A 543 28.75 16.22 4.95
N ASN A 544 29.08 15.30 5.86
CA ASN A 544 28.82 13.88 5.62
C ASN A 544 27.32 13.65 5.71
N SER A 545 26.80 12.64 5.02
CA SER A 545 25.36 12.44 4.91
C SER A 545 25.05 10.95 4.87
N SER A 546 24.34 10.44 5.87
CA SER A 546 23.93 9.03 5.91
C SER A 546 22.79 8.70 4.94
N GLU A 547 22.16 9.73 4.37
CA GLU A 547 21.05 9.66 3.41
C GLU A 547 20.00 8.61 3.79
N PRO A 548 19.26 8.76 4.91
CA PRO A 548 18.21 7.82 5.27
C PRO A 548 17.16 7.70 4.16
N MET A 549 16.86 6.47 3.74
CA MET A 549 15.90 6.13 2.67
C MET A 549 15.04 4.92 3.06
N ASN A 550 13.96 4.67 2.32
CA ASN A 550 13.08 3.50 2.50
C ASN A 550 12.56 3.38 3.94
N LEU A 551 12.06 4.47 4.51
CA LEU A 551 11.53 4.49 5.87
C LEU A 551 10.21 3.70 5.91
N ILE A 552 10.10 2.74 6.83
CA ILE A 552 8.89 1.95 7.04
C ILE A 552 8.58 1.79 8.53
N LYS A 553 7.31 1.86 8.90
CA LYS A 553 6.85 1.69 10.27
C LYS A 553 7.06 0.25 10.74
N PHE A 554 7.67 0.08 11.91
CA PHE A 554 7.93 -1.21 12.54
C PHE A 554 7.44 -1.18 14.00
N GLY A 555 6.15 -1.49 14.21
CA GLY A 555 5.50 -1.32 15.51
C GLY A 555 5.54 0.14 15.98
N GLN A 556 6.22 0.40 17.10
CA GLN A 556 6.46 1.76 17.62
C GLN A 556 7.75 2.42 17.09
N LYS A 557 8.55 1.68 16.32
CA LYS A 557 9.82 2.11 15.76
C LYS A 557 9.69 2.38 14.26
N ILE A 558 10.77 2.86 13.67
CA ILE A 558 10.96 2.93 12.22
C ILE A 558 12.16 2.05 11.83
N ILE A 559 12.05 1.34 10.72
CA ILE A 559 13.19 0.74 10.03
C ILE A 559 13.46 1.55 8.76
N PHE A 560 14.72 1.71 8.41
CA PHE A 560 15.17 2.48 7.25
C PHE A 560 16.55 1.98 6.80
N THR A 561 17.03 2.52 5.69
CA THR A 561 18.38 2.25 5.19
C THR A 561 19.23 3.51 5.30
N ALA A 562 20.50 3.36 5.67
CA ALA A 562 21.44 4.48 5.80
C ALA A 562 22.89 3.98 5.69
N ASP A 563 23.78 4.89 5.29
CA ASP A 563 25.23 4.67 5.22
C ASP A 563 25.95 5.37 6.38
N ASP A 564 26.74 4.64 7.17
CA ASP A 564 27.52 5.22 8.27
C ASP A 564 28.96 5.63 7.88
N GLY A 565 29.27 5.57 6.58
CA GLY A 565 30.58 5.85 6.01
C GLY A 565 31.64 4.78 6.29
N GLN A 566 31.27 3.67 6.93
CA GLN A 566 32.18 2.57 7.29
C GLN A 566 31.73 1.22 6.73
N ASN A 567 30.45 0.88 6.88
CA ASN A 567 29.87 -0.41 6.47
C ASN A 567 29.06 -0.29 5.17
N GLY A 568 28.94 0.91 4.60
CA GLY A 568 28.05 1.15 3.46
C GLY A 568 26.58 1.21 3.88
N ARG A 569 25.67 1.16 2.90
CA ARG A 569 24.22 1.26 3.15
C ARG A 569 23.68 -0.06 3.68
N GLU A 570 23.21 -0.03 4.91
CA GLU A 570 22.70 -1.19 5.65
C GLU A 570 21.31 -0.91 6.22
N LEU A 571 20.72 -1.89 6.90
CA LEU A 571 19.41 -1.79 7.55
C LEU A 571 19.54 -1.24 8.98
N TRP A 572 18.83 -0.16 9.29
CA TRP A 572 18.85 0.54 10.58
C TRP A 572 17.46 0.56 11.21
N ILE A 573 17.42 0.62 12.54
CA ILE A 573 16.21 0.79 13.32
C ILE A 573 16.31 2.00 14.23
N SER A 574 15.21 2.69 14.49
CA SER A 574 15.13 3.80 15.44
C SER A 574 13.82 3.80 16.24
N ASP A 575 13.93 4.06 17.54
CA ASP A 575 12.81 4.38 18.43
C ASP A 575 12.61 5.90 18.62
N SER A 576 13.16 6.72 17.71
CA SER A 576 13.29 8.19 17.78
C SER A 576 14.36 8.71 18.74
N THR A 577 15.04 7.88 19.53
CA THR A 577 16.15 8.29 20.39
C THR A 577 17.50 7.99 19.76
N GLU A 578 18.53 8.76 20.11
CA GLU A 578 19.89 8.50 19.64
C GLU A 578 20.38 7.11 20.06
N SER A 579 20.12 6.70 21.31
CA SER A 579 20.51 5.40 21.87
C SER A 579 19.78 4.21 21.25
N GLY A 580 18.51 4.39 20.88
CA GLY A 580 17.70 3.38 20.23
C GLY A 580 17.82 3.41 18.71
N THR A 581 18.79 4.17 18.15
CA THR A 581 19.07 4.23 16.72
C THR A 581 20.38 3.52 16.39
N PHE A 582 20.30 2.39 15.70
CA PHE A 582 21.46 1.54 15.38
C PHE A 582 21.25 0.66 14.13
N MET A 583 22.34 0.28 13.49
CA MET A 583 22.37 -0.73 12.43
C MET A 583 21.95 -2.08 13.02
N ILE A 584 20.93 -2.71 12.45
CA ILE A 584 20.40 -3.98 12.98
C ILE A 584 21.44 -5.09 12.81
N LYS A 585 22.06 -5.14 11.62
CA LYS A 585 23.09 -6.10 11.24
C LYS A 585 23.89 -5.53 10.06
N ASP A 586 25.20 -5.66 10.14
CA ASP A 586 26.09 -5.54 8.97
C ASP A 586 25.92 -6.82 8.14
N ILE A 587 25.09 -6.75 7.10
CA ILE A 587 24.73 -7.91 6.28
C ILE A 587 25.88 -8.28 5.35
N ASN A 588 26.50 -7.28 4.74
CA ASN A 588 27.64 -7.47 3.85
C ASN A 588 28.93 -6.90 4.48
N THR A 589 29.65 -7.71 5.25
CA THR A 589 30.82 -7.23 6.02
C THR A 589 31.98 -6.64 5.21
N ASN A 590 31.95 -6.73 3.88
CA ASN A 590 32.95 -6.18 2.97
C ASN A 590 32.45 -4.95 2.17
N GLY A 591 31.23 -4.46 2.40
CA GLY A 591 30.67 -3.30 1.70
C GLY A 591 29.18 -3.11 1.95
N SER A 592 28.49 -2.41 1.06
CA SER A 592 27.04 -2.20 1.19
C SER A 592 26.25 -3.47 0.84
N SER A 593 25.26 -3.85 1.64
CA SER A 593 24.22 -4.80 1.25
C SER A 593 23.09 -4.15 0.45
N SER A 594 23.02 -2.82 0.48
CA SER A 594 22.05 -1.98 -0.23
C SER A 594 20.60 -2.48 -0.09
N PRO A 595 20.02 -2.54 1.13
CA PRO A 595 18.67 -3.06 1.31
C PRO A 595 17.60 -2.24 0.56
N ASN A 596 16.63 -2.90 -0.06
CA ASN A 596 15.50 -2.27 -0.75
C ASN A 596 14.23 -3.14 -0.69
N GLU A 597 13.12 -2.64 -1.26
CA GLU A 597 11.83 -3.34 -1.31
C GLU A 597 11.30 -3.77 0.08
N LEU A 598 11.38 -2.85 1.05
CA LEU A 598 10.99 -3.11 2.43
C LEU A 598 9.47 -3.28 2.54
N ASN A 599 9.04 -4.47 2.98
CA ASN A 599 7.63 -4.84 3.13
C ASN A 599 7.37 -5.50 4.48
N MET A 600 6.24 -5.18 5.10
CA MET A 600 5.83 -5.76 6.37
C MET A 600 4.82 -6.88 6.14
N MET A 601 5.10 -8.07 6.68
CA MET A 601 4.16 -9.19 6.73
C MET A 601 4.17 -9.78 8.14
N ASP A 602 3.00 -9.81 8.79
CA ASP A 602 2.81 -10.33 10.15
C ASP A 602 3.80 -9.78 11.21
N GLY A 603 4.09 -8.47 11.14
CA GLY A 603 5.01 -7.80 12.08
C GLY A 603 6.50 -8.09 11.84
N ILE A 604 6.83 -8.82 10.78
CA ILE A 604 8.19 -9.10 10.33
C ILE A 604 8.47 -8.27 9.07
N LEU A 605 9.66 -7.69 9.01
CA LEU A 605 10.13 -7.02 7.81
C LEU A 605 10.72 -8.03 6.83
N TYR A 606 10.32 -7.97 5.58
CA TYR A 606 10.94 -8.64 4.44
C TYR A 606 11.54 -7.59 3.51
N PHE A 607 12.70 -7.89 2.94
CA PHE A 607 13.46 -6.96 2.10
C PHE A 607 14.46 -7.72 1.24
N MET A 608 15.00 -7.04 0.24
CA MET A 608 16.06 -7.58 -0.61
C MET A 608 17.39 -7.02 -0.17
N ALA A 609 18.43 -7.86 -0.07
CA ALA A 609 19.78 -7.42 0.29
C ALA A 609 20.83 -8.32 -0.34
N GLU A 610 21.99 -7.73 -0.61
CA GLU A 610 23.09 -8.36 -1.33
C GLU A 610 24.25 -8.76 -0.42
N THR A 611 24.86 -9.90 -0.72
CA THR A 611 26.14 -10.32 -0.14
C THR A 611 27.08 -10.84 -1.22
N GLU A 612 28.39 -10.86 -0.95
CA GLU A 612 29.37 -11.38 -1.90
C GLU A 612 29.18 -12.88 -2.24
N ASP A 613 28.69 -13.66 -1.27
CA ASP A 613 28.55 -15.12 -1.40
C ASP A 613 27.22 -15.55 -2.03
N TYR A 614 26.16 -14.72 -1.90
CA TYR A 614 24.79 -15.07 -2.28
C TYR A 614 24.13 -14.12 -3.28
N GLY A 615 24.80 -13.05 -3.72
CA GLY A 615 24.13 -12.01 -4.50
C GLY A 615 22.97 -11.38 -3.74
N ARG A 616 22.01 -10.77 -4.46
CA ARG A 616 20.80 -10.15 -3.92
C ARG A 616 19.67 -11.15 -3.82
N GLU A 617 19.24 -11.40 -2.58
CA GLU A 617 18.26 -12.43 -2.21
C GLU A 617 17.17 -11.87 -1.29
N LEU A 618 16.19 -12.72 -0.93
CA LEU A 618 15.12 -12.37 0.01
C LEU A 618 15.62 -12.53 1.46
N TRP A 619 15.51 -11.48 2.25
CA TRP A 619 15.87 -11.43 3.66
C TRP A 619 14.66 -11.08 4.52
N ARG A 620 14.75 -11.45 5.79
CA ARG A 620 13.78 -11.05 6.82
C ARG A 620 14.45 -10.47 8.06
N SER A 621 13.71 -9.68 8.83
CA SER A 621 14.13 -9.11 10.11
C SER A 621 12.96 -8.91 11.07
N ASP A 622 13.15 -9.31 12.34
CA ASP A 622 12.25 -8.98 13.47
C ASP A 622 12.73 -7.73 14.25
N GLY A 623 13.69 -6.99 13.69
CA GLY A 623 14.33 -5.84 14.34
C GLY A 623 15.49 -6.21 15.27
N THR A 624 15.85 -7.49 15.38
CA THR A 624 17.02 -7.97 16.13
C THR A 624 18.08 -8.55 15.21
N TYR A 625 19.35 -8.47 15.63
CA TYR A 625 20.48 -9.06 14.89
C TYR A 625 20.26 -10.55 14.57
N SER A 626 19.73 -11.34 15.51
CA SER A 626 19.50 -12.78 15.34
C SER A 626 18.32 -13.10 14.44
N GLY A 627 17.28 -12.27 14.43
CA GLY A 627 16.13 -12.41 13.55
C GLY A 627 16.35 -11.84 12.16
N THR A 628 17.51 -11.21 11.90
CA THR A 628 17.92 -10.74 10.56
C THR A 628 18.72 -11.80 9.81
N TYR A 629 18.10 -12.46 8.83
CA TYR A 629 18.74 -13.51 8.03
C TYR A 629 18.08 -13.69 6.65
N MET A 630 18.83 -14.27 5.72
CA MET A 630 18.37 -14.64 4.38
C MET A 630 17.33 -15.76 4.49
N VAL A 631 16.15 -15.56 3.91
CA VAL A 631 15.05 -16.53 3.95
C VAL A 631 15.41 -17.75 3.11
N ARG A 632 15.89 -17.51 1.88
CA ARG A 632 16.31 -18.53 0.94
C ARG A 632 17.32 -17.97 -0.05
N ASP A 633 18.29 -18.79 -0.42
CA ASP A 633 19.16 -18.61 -1.59
C ASP A 633 18.38 -19.17 -2.80
N ILE A 634 17.63 -18.30 -3.49
CA ILE A 634 16.74 -18.72 -4.58
C ILE A 634 17.55 -19.04 -5.84
N ASN A 635 18.55 -18.20 -6.15
CA ASN A 635 19.52 -18.38 -7.24
C ASN A 635 20.88 -18.83 -6.68
N PRO A 636 21.16 -20.14 -6.62
CA PRO A 636 22.25 -20.66 -5.80
C PRO A 636 23.62 -20.09 -6.12
N GLY A 637 24.35 -19.71 -5.07
CA GLY A 637 25.71 -19.17 -5.16
C GLY A 637 25.72 -17.66 -5.27
N ASN A 638 26.74 -17.07 -5.88
CA ASN A 638 26.97 -15.62 -5.82
C ASN A 638 26.15 -14.81 -6.86
N ASN A 639 25.07 -15.38 -7.40
CA ASN A 639 24.19 -14.71 -8.35
C ASN A 639 23.01 -14.11 -7.61
N SER A 640 22.41 -13.06 -8.15
CA SER A 640 21.21 -12.45 -7.58
C SER A 640 19.95 -13.09 -8.17
N SER A 641 18.95 -13.33 -7.34
CA SER A 641 17.58 -13.63 -7.78
C SER A 641 16.78 -12.38 -8.17
N PHE A 642 17.21 -11.21 -7.67
CA PHE A 642 16.58 -9.93 -7.93
C PHE A 642 17.52 -9.04 -8.75
N TYR A 643 17.16 -8.78 -10.00
CA TYR A 643 17.91 -7.89 -10.88
C TYR A 643 16.97 -6.97 -11.68
N TRP A 644 17.50 -5.80 -11.97
CA TRP A 644 16.84 -4.67 -12.62
C TRP A 644 17.41 -4.58 -14.03
N ASP A 645 16.74 -5.19 -15.00
CA ASP A 645 17.20 -5.11 -16.37
C ASP A 645 16.93 -3.69 -16.91
N THR A 646 18.00 -3.06 -17.40
CA THR A 646 18.07 -1.70 -17.96
C THR A 646 17.13 -1.41 -19.14
N GLY A 647 16.36 -2.41 -19.60
CA GLY A 647 15.32 -2.28 -20.62
C GLY A 647 13.87 -2.38 -20.11
N PHE A 648 13.64 -2.66 -18.82
CA PHE A 648 12.32 -2.84 -18.24
C PHE A 648 12.08 -1.83 -17.12
N TRP A 649 10.98 -1.08 -17.26
CA TRP A 649 10.68 0.08 -16.43
C TRP A 649 10.12 -0.31 -15.06
N SER A 650 10.34 0.58 -14.09
CA SER A 650 10.02 0.43 -12.66
C SER A 650 8.53 0.21 -12.40
N GLY A 651 8.22 -0.74 -11.53
CA GLY A 651 6.90 -0.97 -10.93
C GLY A 651 7.06 -1.83 -9.69
N ASP A 652 6.01 -1.91 -8.86
CA ASP A 652 6.07 -2.73 -7.65
C ASP A 652 6.24 -4.21 -8.01
N ILE A 653 7.32 -4.80 -7.51
CA ILE A 653 7.68 -6.21 -7.76
C ILE A 653 7.42 -7.11 -6.55
N VAL A 654 6.72 -6.59 -5.53
CA VAL A 654 6.44 -7.28 -4.28
C VAL A 654 5.10 -6.81 -3.70
N ILE A 655 4.34 -7.73 -3.12
CA ILE A 655 3.10 -7.44 -2.40
C ILE A 655 2.87 -8.48 -1.32
N VAL A 656 2.14 -8.12 -0.26
CA VAL A 656 1.55 -9.11 0.66
C VAL A 656 0.12 -9.39 0.21
N HIS A 657 -0.16 -10.65 -0.10
CA HIS A 657 -1.48 -11.12 -0.53
C HIS A 657 -1.85 -12.38 0.25
N GLN A 658 -3.03 -12.37 0.88
CA GLN A 658 -3.56 -13.51 1.65
C GLN A 658 -2.60 -14.10 2.72
N GLY A 659 -1.78 -13.23 3.34
CA GLY A 659 -0.83 -13.62 4.38
C GLY A 659 0.49 -14.22 3.87
N GLU A 660 0.73 -14.19 2.55
CA GLU A 660 2.00 -14.55 1.94
C GLU A 660 2.60 -13.35 1.19
N LEU A 661 3.93 -13.32 1.08
CA LEU A 661 4.65 -12.34 0.28
C LEU A 661 4.78 -12.87 -1.14
N TYR A 662 4.23 -12.18 -2.13
CA TYR A 662 4.42 -12.46 -3.55
C TYR A 662 5.44 -11.49 -4.14
N PHE A 663 6.34 -11.99 -5.00
CA PHE A 663 7.40 -11.17 -5.59
C PHE A 663 7.97 -11.77 -6.87
N SER A 664 8.68 -10.95 -7.65
CA SER A 664 9.36 -11.38 -8.88
C SER A 664 10.80 -11.81 -8.61
N ALA A 665 11.18 -13.04 -8.97
CA ALA A 665 12.54 -13.56 -8.75
C ALA A 665 12.97 -14.60 -9.80
N ASP A 666 14.28 -14.72 -10.02
CA ASP A 666 14.93 -15.74 -10.86
C ASP A 666 15.61 -16.81 -10.02
N ASP A 667 15.48 -18.07 -10.41
CA ASP A 667 16.18 -19.21 -9.79
C ASP A 667 17.53 -19.55 -10.44
N GLY A 668 17.91 -18.82 -11.49
CA GLY A 668 19.19 -18.93 -12.15
C GLY A 668 19.31 -20.09 -13.14
N GLY A 669 18.21 -20.77 -13.49
CA GLY A 669 18.32 -21.80 -14.53
C GLY A 669 17.14 -22.72 -14.81
N THR A 670 16.03 -22.65 -14.07
CA THR A 670 14.85 -23.50 -14.34
C THR A 670 13.69 -22.71 -14.91
N TYR A 671 13.39 -21.54 -14.32
CA TYR A 671 12.17 -20.79 -14.56
C TYR A 671 12.40 -19.37 -15.11
N GLY A 672 13.61 -18.80 -14.95
CA GLY A 672 13.80 -17.37 -15.22
C GLY A 672 13.07 -16.50 -14.20
N VAL A 673 12.88 -15.21 -14.51
CA VAL A 673 12.16 -14.27 -13.62
C VAL A 673 10.66 -14.51 -13.72
N GLU A 674 10.10 -15.02 -12.64
CA GLU A 674 8.70 -15.46 -12.54
C GLU A 674 8.05 -15.00 -11.23
N VAL A 675 6.78 -15.35 -11.00
CA VAL A 675 6.07 -15.00 -9.76
C VAL A 675 6.42 -16.03 -8.68
N TRP A 676 7.01 -15.57 -7.59
CA TRP A 676 7.33 -16.35 -6.40
C TRP A 676 6.44 -15.95 -5.24
N ARG A 677 6.37 -16.84 -4.24
CA ARG A 677 5.73 -16.55 -2.95
C ARG A 677 6.59 -17.02 -1.78
N SER A 678 6.33 -16.46 -0.60
CA SER A 678 6.95 -16.85 0.66
C SER A 678 6.03 -16.63 1.86
N ASP A 679 5.94 -17.63 2.73
CA ASP A 679 5.38 -17.52 4.10
C ASP A 679 6.43 -17.08 5.14
N GLY A 680 7.64 -16.74 4.68
CA GLY A 680 8.79 -16.39 5.50
C GLY A 680 9.68 -17.56 5.93
N THR A 681 9.36 -18.79 5.52
CA THR A 681 10.17 -19.98 5.73
C THR A 681 10.93 -20.38 4.47
N TRP A 682 11.98 -21.19 4.62
CA TRP A 682 12.73 -21.73 3.49
C TRP A 682 11.84 -22.58 2.56
N ASP A 683 11.02 -23.46 3.12
CA ASP A 683 10.18 -24.39 2.36
C ASP A 683 8.95 -23.72 1.72
N GLY A 684 8.38 -22.71 2.39
CA GLY A 684 7.29 -21.92 1.84
C GLY A 684 7.73 -20.89 0.80
N THR A 685 9.04 -20.61 0.69
CA THR A 685 9.58 -19.74 -0.37
C THR A 685 9.75 -20.51 -1.67
N ARG A 686 8.83 -20.35 -2.63
CA ARG A 686 8.76 -21.17 -3.86
C ARG A 686 8.07 -20.43 -5.00
N ILE A 687 8.24 -20.93 -6.23
CA ILE A 687 7.51 -20.42 -7.39
C ILE A 687 5.99 -20.57 -7.18
N ALA A 688 5.25 -19.52 -7.53
CA ALA A 688 3.80 -19.48 -7.52
C ALA A 688 3.24 -19.61 -8.94
N VAL A 689 3.82 -18.89 -9.90
CA VAL A 689 3.43 -18.94 -11.31
C VAL A 689 4.69 -18.96 -12.16
N ASP A 690 4.84 -20.01 -12.98
CA ASP A 690 5.77 -20.08 -14.12
C ASP A 690 4.97 -19.68 -15.37
N LEU A 691 4.98 -18.40 -15.70
CA LEU A 691 4.16 -17.87 -16.78
C LEU A 691 4.75 -18.20 -18.16
N ASN A 692 6.08 -18.19 -18.28
CA ASN A 692 6.80 -18.56 -19.49
C ASN A 692 7.59 -19.86 -19.26
N PRO A 693 6.99 -21.05 -19.53
CA PRO A 693 7.59 -22.32 -19.15
C PRO A 693 9.05 -22.51 -19.57
N GLY A 694 9.86 -22.94 -18.62
CA GLY A 694 11.29 -23.17 -18.80
C GLY A 694 12.12 -21.93 -18.49
N ILE A 695 13.27 -21.76 -19.14
CA ILE A 695 14.26 -20.75 -18.74
C ILE A 695 13.92 -19.30 -19.12
N ASN A 696 12.71 -19.03 -19.62
CA ASN A 696 12.36 -17.73 -20.17
C ASN A 696 11.62 -16.91 -19.10
N SER A 697 12.10 -15.71 -18.82
CA SER A 697 11.42 -14.82 -17.87
C SER A 697 10.11 -14.25 -18.41
N SER A 698 9.10 -14.14 -17.55
CA SER A 698 7.89 -13.33 -17.78
C SER A 698 7.95 -11.92 -17.21
N TRP A 699 8.97 -11.61 -16.41
CA TRP A 699 9.18 -10.27 -15.82
C TRP A 699 7.93 -9.68 -15.16
N PRO A 700 7.34 -10.37 -14.16
CA PRO A 700 6.12 -9.87 -13.53
C PRO A 700 6.35 -8.56 -12.79
N LEU A 701 5.39 -7.65 -12.86
CA LEU A 701 5.43 -6.35 -12.19
C LEU A 701 4.02 -5.77 -12.02
N HIS A 702 3.89 -4.69 -11.24
CA HIS A 702 2.60 -4.07 -10.88
C HIS A 702 1.65 -5.08 -10.22
N TYR A 703 2.02 -5.58 -9.04
CA TYR A 703 1.12 -6.46 -8.30
C TYR A 703 -0.03 -5.69 -7.64
N SER A 704 -1.22 -6.28 -7.63
CA SER A 704 -2.39 -5.76 -6.91
C SER A 704 -3.23 -6.89 -6.34
N SER A 705 -3.74 -6.71 -5.13
CA SER A 705 -4.59 -7.69 -4.45
C SER A 705 -6.05 -7.26 -4.55
N VAL A 706 -6.90 -8.08 -5.16
CA VAL A 706 -8.35 -7.85 -5.22
C VAL A 706 -9.03 -9.13 -4.76
N ASP A 707 -9.61 -9.10 -3.57
CA ASP A 707 -10.19 -10.27 -2.89
C ASP A 707 -9.21 -11.46 -2.86
N GLU A 708 -9.58 -12.59 -3.47
CA GLU A 708 -8.79 -13.82 -3.54
C GLU A 708 -7.81 -13.85 -4.72
N LYS A 709 -7.82 -12.82 -5.57
CA LYS A 709 -6.99 -12.75 -6.78
C LYS A 709 -5.84 -11.79 -6.61
N LEU A 710 -4.66 -12.26 -6.99
CA LEU A 710 -3.48 -11.45 -7.24
C LEU A 710 -3.44 -11.08 -8.72
N PHE A 711 -3.57 -9.80 -9.03
CA PHE A 711 -3.38 -9.28 -10.37
C PHE A 711 -1.94 -8.82 -10.57
N PHE A 712 -1.41 -9.01 -11.77
CA PHE A 712 -0.06 -8.58 -12.13
C PHE A 712 0.06 -8.42 -13.63
N GLN A 713 1.05 -7.65 -14.06
CA GLN A 713 1.46 -7.59 -15.45
C GLN A 713 2.51 -8.68 -15.71
N GLY A 714 2.40 -9.39 -16.84
CA GLY A 714 3.36 -10.43 -17.24
C GLY A 714 3.62 -10.41 -18.74
N PHE A 715 4.89 -10.61 -19.14
CA PHE A 715 5.32 -10.68 -20.53
C PHE A 715 5.28 -12.11 -21.06
N THR A 716 4.77 -12.31 -22.27
CA THR A 716 4.95 -13.55 -23.05
C THR A 716 5.41 -13.22 -24.47
N ALA A 717 6.07 -14.17 -25.15
CA ALA A 717 6.57 -13.94 -26.52
C ALA A 717 5.44 -13.71 -27.55
N ASP A 718 4.27 -14.31 -27.31
CA ASP A 718 3.14 -14.27 -28.24
C ASP A 718 2.28 -13.01 -28.03
N TYR A 719 2.15 -12.52 -26.79
CA TYR A 719 1.22 -11.44 -26.44
C TYR A 719 1.90 -10.17 -25.90
N GLY A 720 3.19 -10.18 -25.62
CA GLY A 720 3.85 -9.07 -24.95
C GLY A 720 3.41 -8.95 -23.48
N ARG A 721 3.42 -7.72 -22.94
CA ARG A 721 3.03 -7.41 -21.55
C ARG A 721 1.52 -7.25 -21.47
N GLU A 722 0.90 -8.13 -20.69
CA GLU A 722 -0.55 -8.22 -20.54
C GLU A 722 -0.97 -8.29 -19.08
N LEU A 723 -2.26 -8.10 -18.81
CA LEU A 723 -2.85 -8.26 -17.48
C LEU A 723 -3.16 -9.74 -17.20
N TRP A 724 -2.60 -10.25 -16.10
CA TRP A 724 -2.80 -11.60 -15.60
C TRP A 724 -3.40 -11.56 -14.20
N TYR A 725 -4.04 -12.66 -13.83
CA TYR A 725 -4.36 -12.95 -12.44
C TYR A 725 -3.76 -14.28 -12.03
N HIS A 726 -3.53 -14.42 -10.73
CA HIS A 726 -3.28 -15.66 -10.01
C HIS A 726 -4.23 -15.74 -8.82
N TRP A 727 -4.68 -16.94 -8.50
CA TRP A 727 -5.44 -17.23 -7.28
C TRP A 727 -5.20 -18.68 -6.92
N ASP A 728 -5.36 -19.01 -5.65
CA ASP A 728 -5.28 -20.40 -5.23
C ASP A 728 -6.59 -21.12 -5.52
N ASN A 729 -6.67 -21.74 -6.69
CA ASN A 729 -7.83 -22.50 -7.12
C ASN A 729 -8.18 -23.61 -6.10
N PRO A 730 -9.42 -23.66 -5.57
CA PRO A 730 -9.86 -24.72 -4.66
C PRO A 730 -10.01 -26.10 -5.35
N GLY A 731 -9.77 -26.18 -6.66
CA GLY A 731 -9.80 -27.41 -7.45
C GLY A 731 -11.19 -27.77 -7.98
N PRO A 732 -11.40 -29.02 -8.45
CA PRO A 732 -12.63 -29.43 -9.12
C PRO A 732 -13.81 -29.51 -8.14
N ILE A 733 -14.96 -28.96 -8.52
CA ILE A 733 -16.16 -28.94 -7.68
C ILE A 733 -17.00 -30.19 -7.92
N ILE A 734 -17.47 -30.78 -6.83
CA ILE A 734 -18.50 -31.81 -6.86
C ILE A 734 -19.54 -31.44 -5.80
N SER A 735 -20.71 -30.99 -6.23
CA SER A 735 -21.84 -30.75 -5.32
C SER A 735 -23.06 -31.58 -5.72
N THR A 736 -23.71 -32.14 -4.69
CA THR A 736 -24.96 -32.91 -4.77
C THR A 736 -25.91 -32.32 -3.75
N THR A 737 -27.16 -32.05 -4.14
CA THR A 737 -28.18 -31.34 -3.34
C THR A 737 -28.73 -32.10 -2.13
N ASP A 738 -28.06 -33.15 -1.66
CA ASP A 738 -28.51 -34.01 -0.56
C ASP A 738 -28.12 -33.48 0.84
N ASP A 739 -28.10 -32.16 1.01
CA ASP A 739 -28.09 -31.50 2.34
C ASP A 739 -29.48 -30.90 2.62
N SER A 740 -30.38 -31.78 3.09
CA SER A 740 -31.57 -31.42 3.86
C SER A 740 -31.81 -32.42 4.98
#